data_AF-A0A938GNU1-F1
#
_entry.id   AF-A0A938GNU1-F1
#
_cell.length_a   1.000
_cell.length_b   1.000
_cell.length_c   1.000
_cell.angle_alpha   90.00
_cell.angle_beta   90.00
_cell.angle_gamma   90.00
#
_symmetry.space_group_name_H-M   'P 1'
#
loop_
_entity.id
_entity.type
_entity.pdbx_description
1 polymer ?
#
loop_
_entity_poly.entity_id
_entity_poly.type
_entity_poly.pdbx_seq_one_letter_code
_entity_poly.pdbx_strand_id
1 'polypeptide(L)'
;SSNDSLNNSQIIDKDFFAGIIRLDVDNRAGSIPANPHSALQSVNRLVYSIPADNPFIGITQFLGRPMNPQRVRTEFYAIGLRNPWRMSFDPGTGLLYAGDVGQSRLEEVNVIRRGGNYGWAFREGSAAGPKPDSVPSGTPSIDPIWEYSRGTTGTNVGNSITGGLVYRGARIPELAGMYVFADYVSGNIWALRYDGRVVSGFRHLGVEGGIVGFGRDPRQGDVLLVDMTAGTLLRLDYSPPPTGPGIPSTLAATGAFSDLDSLTPSRGLIPYELNSPFWSDRAVKSRWFSIPNTNLLARFQTEGSWQFPTGAVWVKHFDLVTNEVTQEKRRLETRFIVNGPSGVYGVTYRWTPGDTNATLVAASGLEEDIPIVGSDGTTSMQRWIYPSRAACLTCHTPISGGVLGFNTAQLNRSIDHGDGLEDQLAALRSARFFAATLPDPATLPRVAHPSDETASLEHRVRSYLDVNCASCHQPGGTGLGSWDARLSTSTDLAGLLMGVLNDNLGNDSNKVLHPGRLDLSTLHARISTRGAGAMPPIGSSLPDITGADLIRRWVEAPDSAERLDYPTWAGNRFTSADQRDPSLDPDGDQATNEEEWLQGTDPRLKDDRFALGPLEGTEVGFWVIQPANRRVVLEFSDRLRPAGSWQPYANGLLEWSYPSAPRRLEFRIPNSTNPFRYFRARAIAP
;
A
#
# COMPACT_ATOMS: atom_id res chain seq x y z
N SER A 1 4.67 2.93 23.63
CA SER A 1 5.52 2.05 22.79
C SER A 1 4.75 0.77 22.50
N SER A 2 5.00 0.14 21.35
CA SER A 2 4.57 -1.24 21.12
C SER A 2 5.15 -2.16 22.22
N ASN A 3 4.37 -3.14 22.67
CA ASN A 3 4.70 -4.09 23.75
C ASN A 3 4.94 -3.52 25.16
N ASP A 4 4.68 -2.23 25.42
CA ASP A 4 4.96 -1.61 26.74
C ASP A 4 6.40 -1.86 27.21
N SER A 5 7.39 -1.76 26.32
CA SER A 5 8.80 -2.06 26.60
C SER A 5 9.39 -1.39 27.85
N LEU A 6 8.84 -0.24 28.27
CA LEU A 6 9.27 0.52 29.45
C LEU A 6 8.55 0.12 30.75
N ASN A 7 7.66 -0.87 30.71
CA ASN A 7 6.86 -1.34 31.85
C ASN A 7 6.07 -0.24 32.56
N ASN A 8 5.48 0.70 31.81
CA ASN A 8 4.81 1.86 32.39
C ASN A 8 3.28 1.74 32.43
N SER A 9 2.69 0.78 31.71
CA SER A 9 1.22 0.66 31.53
C SER A 9 0.41 0.41 32.81
N GLN A 10 1.06 -0.12 33.85
CA GLN A 10 0.45 -0.53 35.12
C GLN A 10 1.20 0.08 36.32
N ILE A 11 1.70 1.32 36.16
CA ILE A 11 2.40 2.07 37.20
C ILE A 11 1.70 3.42 37.38
N ILE A 12 1.22 3.69 38.60
CA ILE A 12 0.48 4.91 38.93
C ILE A 12 1.28 5.96 39.69
N ASP A 13 2.54 5.72 40.06
CA ASP A 13 3.38 6.61 40.88
C ASP A 13 4.66 7.09 40.17
N LYS A 14 4.69 6.94 38.85
CA LYS A 14 5.77 7.36 37.95
C LYS A 14 5.29 8.51 37.07
N ASP A 15 4.98 8.24 35.81
CA ASP A 15 4.56 9.17 34.76
C ASP A 15 3.09 8.93 34.34
N PHE A 16 2.56 9.73 33.41
CA PHE A 16 1.19 9.62 32.89
C PHE A 16 1.12 8.74 31.64
N PHE A 17 1.17 7.42 31.80
CA PHE A 17 1.03 6.46 30.70
C PHE A 17 -0.25 5.62 30.83
N ALA A 18 -0.77 5.14 29.68
CA ALA A 18 -1.82 4.13 29.60
C ALA A 18 -3.09 4.44 30.41
N GLY A 19 -3.49 5.71 30.51
CA GLY A 19 -4.62 6.09 31.35
C GLY A 19 -5.33 7.35 30.89
N ILE A 20 -6.47 7.61 31.52
CA ILE A 20 -7.29 8.81 31.35
C ILE A 20 -7.14 9.65 32.61
N ILE A 21 -6.89 10.94 32.44
CA ILE A 21 -6.76 11.91 33.53
C ILE A 21 -8.03 12.75 33.69
N ARG A 22 -8.35 13.13 34.92
CA ARG A 22 -9.44 14.06 35.26
C ARG A 22 -8.89 15.18 36.13
N LEU A 23 -8.99 16.40 35.61
CA LEU A 23 -8.45 17.61 36.21
C LEU A 23 -9.59 18.61 36.50
N ASP A 24 -9.39 19.46 37.48
CA ASP A 24 -10.24 20.63 37.73
C ASP A 24 -9.49 21.91 37.36
N VAL A 25 -9.79 22.42 36.16
CA VAL A 25 -9.19 23.64 35.59
C VAL A 25 -9.77 24.92 36.20
N ASP A 26 -10.92 24.84 36.87
CA ASP A 26 -11.57 25.99 37.51
C ASP A 26 -11.09 26.20 38.94
N ASN A 27 -10.32 25.25 39.50
CA ASN A 27 -9.83 25.28 40.88
C ASN A 27 -10.96 25.50 41.91
N ARG A 28 -12.02 24.69 41.80
CA ARG A 28 -13.21 24.80 42.64
C ARG A 28 -12.87 24.49 44.10
N ALA A 29 -13.66 25.06 45.00
CA ALA A 29 -13.52 24.81 46.43
C ALA A 29 -13.63 23.30 46.73
N GLY A 30 -12.65 22.76 47.45
CA GLY A 30 -12.56 21.34 47.79
C GLY A 30 -11.62 20.53 46.90
N SER A 31 -11.23 21.03 45.73
CA SER A 31 -10.17 20.40 44.92
C SER A 31 -8.81 20.50 45.63
N ILE A 32 -7.98 19.48 45.46
CA ILE A 32 -6.68 19.36 46.15
C ILE A 32 -5.52 19.64 45.19
N PRO A 33 -4.34 20.06 45.71
CA PRO A 33 -3.15 20.18 44.89
C PRO A 33 -2.74 18.83 44.28
N ALA A 34 -2.17 18.87 43.07
CA ALA A 34 -1.54 17.71 42.46
C ALA A 34 -0.31 17.26 43.26
N ASN A 35 -0.05 15.96 43.27
CA ASN A 35 1.17 15.43 43.87
C ASN A 35 2.41 15.87 43.08
N PRO A 36 3.56 16.15 43.74
CA PRO A 36 4.78 16.58 43.04
C PRO A 36 5.23 15.60 41.95
N HIS A 37 5.70 16.16 40.82
CA HIS A 37 6.30 15.43 39.71
C HIS A 37 7.29 16.33 38.96
N SER A 38 8.39 15.78 38.44
CA SER A 38 9.41 16.56 37.73
C SER A 38 8.85 17.30 36.51
N ALA A 39 7.93 16.69 35.77
CA ALA A 39 7.25 17.34 34.64
C ALA A 39 6.33 18.51 35.06
N LEU A 40 5.96 18.60 36.35
CA LEU A 40 5.13 19.68 36.91
C LEU A 40 5.97 20.78 37.58
N GLN A 41 7.27 20.56 37.76
CA GLN A 41 8.18 21.52 38.42
C GLN A 41 8.72 22.60 37.49
N SER A 42 8.60 22.45 36.16
CA SER A 42 9.07 23.43 35.17
C SER A 42 8.09 24.58 34.90
N VAL A 43 6.92 24.58 35.54
CA VAL A 43 5.90 25.63 35.39
C VAL A 43 5.77 26.47 36.66
N ASN A 44 5.85 27.79 36.54
CA ASN A 44 5.77 28.74 37.68
C ASN A 44 4.46 28.62 38.50
N ARG A 45 3.41 28.01 37.93
CA ARG A 45 2.16 27.67 38.60
C ARG A 45 1.39 26.62 37.79
N LEU A 46 0.89 25.56 38.45
CA LEU A 46 -0.08 24.66 37.83
C LEU A 46 -1.42 25.37 37.65
N VAL A 47 -1.97 25.29 36.44
CA VAL A 47 -3.26 25.91 36.07
C VAL A 47 -4.46 25.00 36.36
N TYR A 48 -4.26 23.94 37.13
CA TYR A 48 -5.30 22.99 37.50
C TYR A 48 -5.12 22.49 38.93
N SER A 49 -6.20 21.94 39.46
CA SER A 49 -6.26 21.19 40.71
C SER A 49 -6.84 19.79 40.46
N ILE A 50 -6.84 18.95 41.48
CA ILE A 50 -7.36 17.58 41.41
C ILE A 50 -8.73 17.54 42.09
N PRO A 51 -9.78 17.05 41.42
CA PRO A 51 -11.05 16.79 42.09
C PRO A 51 -10.85 15.86 43.30
N ALA A 52 -11.39 16.24 44.46
CA ALA A 52 -11.23 15.46 45.70
C ALA A 52 -11.77 14.02 45.60
N ASP A 53 -12.68 13.77 44.66
CA ASP A 53 -13.24 12.48 44.35
C ASP A 53 -12.50 11.75 43.22
N ASN A 54 -11.24 12.08 42.90
CA ASN A 54 -10.45 11.24 41.99
C ASN A 54 -10.10 9.88 42.65
N PRO A 55 -10.10 8.77 41.87
CA PRO A 55 -10.10 7.42 42.43
C PRO A 55 -8.79 6.95 43.05
N PHE A 56 -7.65 7.53 42.67
CA PHE A 56 -6.34 7.08 43.14
C PHE A 56 -5.75 7.94 44.27
N ILE A 57 -6.52 8.89 44.79
CA ILE A 57 -6.09 9.71 45.94
C ILE A 57 -5.92 8.81 47.17
N GLY A 58 -4.77 8.94 47.85
CA GLY A 58 -4.52 8.27 49.13
C GLY A 58 -4.20 6.78 49.03
N ILE A 59 -4.03 6.22 47.83
CA ILE A 59 -3.74 4.80 47.64
C ILE A 59 -2.36 4.45 48.22
N THR A 60 -2.34 3.48 49.13
CA THR A 60 -1.12 2.96 49.80
C THR A 60 -0.67 1.60 49.26
N GLN A 61 -1.50 0.94 48.44
CA GLN A 61 -1.17 -0.31 47.76
C GLN A 61 -1.81 -0.36 46.38
N PHE A 62 -1.07 -0.83 45.38
CA PHE A 62 -1.59 -1.00 44.03
C PHE A 62 -0.97 -2.24 43.37
N LEU A 63 -1.81 -3.15 42.87
CA LEU A 63 -1.43 -4.45 42.29
C LEU A 63 -0.45 -5.26 43.17
N GLY A 64 -0.72 -5.31 44.48
CA GLY A 64 0.11 -6.02 45.46
C GLY A 64 1.43 -5.33 45.82
N ARG A 65 1.70 -4.13 45.28
CA ARG A 65 2.90 -3.34 45.59
C ARG A 65 2.57 -2.24 46.60
N PRO A 66 3.40 -2.03 47.64
CA PRO A 66 3.26 -0.86 48.51
C PRO A 66 3.51 0.41 47.70
N MET A 67 2.68 1.42 47.94
CA MET A 67 2.73 2.73 47.27
C MET A 67 2.94 3.84 48.28
N ASN A 68 3.69 4.87 47.88
CA ASN A 68 3.76 6.12 48.60
C ASN A 68 2.64 7.05 48.07
N PRO A 69 1.58 7.35 48.86
CA PRO A 69 0.44 8.15 48.39
C PRO A 69 0.81 9.53 47.84
N GLN A 70 1.94 10.08 48.26
CA GLN A 70 2.46 11.39 47.86
C GLN A 70 3.18 11.35 46.51
N ARG A 71 3.44 10.15 45.98
CA ARG A 71 4.03 9.93 44.66
C ARG A 71 3.01 9.45 43.62
N VAL A 72 1.83 8.99 44.06
CA VAL A 72 0.75 8.58 43.17
C VAL A 72 0.31 9.75 42.29
N ARG A 73 0.09 9.49 41.01
CA ARG A 73 -0.50 10.41 40.05
C ARG A 73 -2.01 10.49 40.31
N THR A 74 -2.41 11.45 41.16
CA THR A 74 -3.80 11.65 41.59
C THR A 74 -4.70 12.19 40.48
N GLU A 75 -4.13 12.59 39.36
CA GLU A 75 -4.82 12.96 38.13
C GLU A 75 -5.53 11.78 37.47
N PHE A 76 -5.06 10.54 37.67
CA PHE A 76 -5.66 9.39 37.00
C PHE A 76 -7.13 9.22 37.39
N TYR A 77 -7.97 9.03 36.38
CA TYR A 77 -9.37 8.63 36.50
C TYR A 77 -9.54 7.15 36.16
N ALA A 78 -8.79 6.65 35.18
CA ALA A 78 -8.75 5.23 34.81
C ALA A 78 -7.38 4.91 34.16
N ILE A 79 -7.01 3.64 34.13
CA ILE A 79 -5.70 3.16 33.65
C ILE A 79 -5.84 1.86 32.83
N GLY A 80 -4.74 1.34 32.30
CA GLY A 80 -4.68 0.07 31.60
C GLY A 80 -5.25 0.09 30.18
N LEU A 81 -5.31 1.27 29.54
CA LEU A 81 -5.65 1.41 28.12
C LEU A 81 -4.37 1.37 27.29
N ARG A 82 -4.43 0.87 26.05
CA ARG A 82 -3.25 0.82 25.16
C ARG A 82 -3.06 2.11 24.39
N ASN A 83 -4.01 2.43 23.55
CA ASN A 83 -4.01 3.50 22.57
C ASN A 83 -5.44 4.01 22.34
N PRO A 84 -6.05 4.68 23.34
CA PRO A 84 -7.39 5.26 23.20
C PRO A 84 -7.35 6.40 22.17
N TRP A 85 -7.94 6.17 20.98
CA TRP A 85 -7.84 7.11 19.86
C TRP A 85 -8.90 8.23 19.93
N ARG A 86 -10.19 7.86 20.09
CA ARG A 86 -11.27 8.81 20.37
C ARG A 86 -12.11 8.34 21.55
N MET A 87 -12.53 9.34 22.32
CA MET A 87 -13.49 9.17 23.41
C MET A 87 -14.59 10.22 23.32
N SER A 88 -15.78 9.88 23.79
CA SER A 88 -16.91 10.78 23.82
C SER A 88 -17.84 10.51 25.00
N PHE A 89 -18.37 11.59 25.56
CA PHE A 89 -19.48 11.49 26.50
C PHE A 89 -20.78 11.38 25.73
N ASP A 90 -21.62 10.43 26.12
CA ASP A 90 -23.02 10.48 25.75
C ASP A 90 -23.75 11.56 26.57
N PRO A 91 -24.27 12.62 25.95
CA PRO A 91 -24.96 13.68 26.69
C PRO A 91 -26.26 13.21 27.36
N GLY A 92 -26.83 12.08 26.93
CA GLY A 92 -28.07 11.55 27.51
C GLY A 92 -27.85 10.78 28.81
N THR A 93 -26.77 10.01 28.92
CA THR A 93 -26.50 9.12 30.07
C THR A 93 -25.29 9.55 30.91
N GLY A 94 -24.40 10.39 30.37
CA GLY A 94 -23.13 10.75 30.99
C GLY A 94 -22.06 9.66 30.87
N LEU A 95 -22.32 8.54 30.19
CA LEU A 95 -21.32 7.50 29.97
C LEU A 95 -20.19 7.99 29.06
N LEU A 96 -18.95 7.68 29.43
CA LEU A 96 -17.75 7.95 28.63
C LEU A 96 -17.39 6.70 27.82
N TYR A 97 -17.52 6.78 26.50
CA TYR A 97 -17.10 5.74 25.57
C TYR A 97 -15.68 6.04 25.07
N ALA A 98 -14.89 5.00 24.81
CA ALA A 98 -13.58 5.11 24.18
C ALA A 98 -13.35 3.96 23.20
N GLY A 99 -12.82 4.25 22.01
CA GLY A 99 -12.22 3.24 21.14
C GLY A 99 -10.75 3.07 21.51
N ASP A 100 -10.34 1.86 21.90
CA ASP A 100 -8.96 1.53 22.26
C ASP A 100 -8.33 0.64 21.18
N VAL A 101 -7.28 1.15 20.52
CA VAL A 101 -6.65 0.46 19.40
C VAL A 101 -5.72 -0.63 19.90
N GLY A 102 -5.98 -1.85 19.45
CA GLY A 102 -5.20 -3.05 19.78
C GLY A 102 -3.77 -3.02 19.26
N GLN A 103 -2.98 -4.01 19.68
CA GLN A 103 -1.64 -4.21 19.12
C GLN A 103 -1.64 -5.13 17.91
N SER A 104 -2.27 -6.29 18.03
CA SER A 104 -2.11 -7.39 17.07
C SER A 104 -3.35 -8.25 16.92
N ARG A 105 -4.26 -8.27 17.90
CA ARG A 105 -5.32 -9.29 18.00
C ARG A 105 -6.72 -8.69 17.96
N LEU A 106 -7.01 -7.75 18.85
CA LEU A 106 -8.37 -7.28 19.10
C LEU A 106 -8.42 -5.75 19.13
N GLU A 107 -9.48 -5.20 18.57
CA GLU A 107 -9.87 -3.80 18.71
C GLU A 107 -11.05 -3.70 19.69
N GLU A 108 -11.15 -2.60 20.45
CA GLU A 108 -12.06 -2.54 21.60
C GLU A 108 -12.90 -1.26 21.69
N VAL A 109 -14.15 -1.40 22.12
CA VAL A 109 -14.97 -0.30 22.66
C VAL A 109 -15.10 -0.48 24.17
N ASN A 110 -14.63 0.53 24.90
CA ASN A 110 -14.66 0.58 26.35
C ASN A 110 -15.66 1.63 26.87
N VAL A 111 -16.35 1.32 27.97
CA VAL A 111 -17.06 2.33 28.77
C VAL A 111 -16.20 2.66 29.97
N ILE A 112 -15.69 3.88 30.01
CA ILE A 112 -14.70 4.31 30.98
C ILE A 112 -15.32 4.55 32.35
N ARG A 113 -14.97 3.70 33.32
CA ARG A 113 -15.39 3.77 34.72
C ARG A 113 -14.33 4.42 35.61
N ARG A 114 -14.79 5.14 36.64
CA ARG A 114 -13.97 5.72 37.70
C ARG A 114 -13.14 4.62 38.40
N GLY A 115 -11.82 4.79 38.42
CA GLY A 115 -10.87 3.84 39.00
C GLY A 115 -10.67 2.57 38.18
N GLY A 116 -11.22 2.52 36.96
CA GLY A 116 -11.16 1.34 36.11
C GLY A 116 -9.74 1.04 35.64
N ASN A 117 -9.45 -0.26 35.50
CA ASN A 117 -8.24 -0.77 34.89
C ASN A 117 -8.63 -1.69 33.72
N TYR A 118 -8.20 -1.38 32.50
CA TYR A 118 -8.53 -2.16 31.29
C TYR A 118 -7.45 -3.20 30.94
N GLY A 119 -6.43 -3.32 31.78
CA GLY A 119 -5.54 -4.48 31.81
C GLY A 119 -4.40 -4.49 30.78
N TRP A 120 -4.24 -3.49 29.92
CA TRP A 120 -3.02 -3.36 29.12
C TRP A 120 -1.80 -3.17 30.03
N ALA A 121 -0.64 -3.83 29.84
CA ALA A 121 -0.25 -4.71 28.73
C ALA A 121 -0.39 -6.22 29.01
N PHE A 122 -1.14 -6.59 30.04
CA PHE A 122 -1.41 -7.98 30.40
C PHE A 122 -2.42 -8.64 29.47
N ARG A 123 -3.42 -7.87 29.04
CA ARG A 123 -4.47 -8.27 28.10
C ARG A 123 -4.62 -7.28 26.95
N GLU A 124 -5.21 -7.76 25.88
CA GLU A 124 -5.69 -7.00 24.72
C GLU A 124 -7.12 -7.51 24.48
N GLY A 125 -8.10 -6.75 24.93
CA GLY A 125 -9.50 -7.14 25.07
C GLY A 125 -9.65 -8.28 26.08
N SER A 126 -10.43 -9.28 25.69
CA SER A 126 -10.53 -10.54 26.40
C SER A 126 -9.31 -11.47 26.21
N ALA A 127 -8.42 -11.17 25.24
CA ALA A 127 -7.28 -12.00 24.91
C ALA A 127 -6.03 -11.67 25.73
N ALA A 128 -5.09 -12.64 25.76
CA ALA A 128 -3.76 -12.42 26.30
C ALA A 128 -3.04 -11.31 25.51
N GLY A 129 -2.51 -10.32 26.25
CA GLY A 129 -1.70 -9.23 25.72
C GLY A 129 -0.24 -9.64 25.55
N PRO A 130 0.69 -8.69 25.33
CA PRO A 130 2.10 -9.01 25.15
C PRO A 130 2.83 -9.44 26.43
N LYS A 131 2.23 -9.29 27.62
CA LYS A 131 2.82 -9.71 28.91
C LYS A 131 1.86 -10.52 29.78
N PRO A 132 1.31 -11.63 29.25
CA PRO A 132 0.26 -12.36 29.95
C PRO A 132 0.79 -13.11 31.19
N ASP A 133 2.08 -13.39 31.27
CA ASP A 133 2.68 -14.11 32.41
C ASP A 133 3.12 -13.16 33.54
N SER A 134 3.02 -11.84 33.32
CA SER A 134 3.42 -10.81 34.29
C SER A 134 2.26 -10.26 35.10
N VAL A 135 1.05 -10.82 34.98
CA VAL A 135 -0.14 -10.31 35.68
C VAL A 135 -0.02 -10.62 37.18
N PRO A 136 -0.05 -9.62 38.06
CA PRO A 136 -0.15 -9.88 39.50
C PRO A 136 -1.44 -10.61 39.84
N SER A 137 -1.39 -11.57 40.75
CA SER A 137 -2.57 -12.33 41.18
C SER A 137 -3.69 -11.40 41.66
N GLY A 138 -4.92 -11.67 41.19
CA GLY A 138 -6.10 -10.89 41.56
C GLY A 138 -6.18 -9.48 40.94
N THR A 139 -5.40 -9.17 39.90
CA THR A 139 -5.48 -7.88 39.19
C THR A 139 -6.90 -7.65 38.64
N PRO A 140 -7.66 -6.66 39.17
CA PRO A 140 -8.99 -6.38 38.66
C PRO A 140 -8.86 -5.74 37.28
N SER A 141 -9.47 -6.36 36.26
CA SER A 141 -9.55 -5.81 34.89
C SER A 141 -11.01 -5.70 34.47
N ILE A 142 -11.33 -4.64 33.73
CA ILE A 142 -12.65 -4.41 33.16
C ILE A 142 -12.61 -4.84 31.70
N ASP A 143 -13.52 -5.72 31.32
CA ASP A 143 -13.66 -6.15 29.92
C ASP A 143 -14.28 -5.05 29.07
N PRO A 144 -13.91 -4.97 27.77
CA PRO A 144 -14.57 -4.06 26.84
C PRO A 144 -16.04 -4.43 26.68
N ILE A 145 -16.88 -3.44 26.37
CA ILE A 145 -18.30 -3.70 26.08
C ILE A 145 -18.50 -4.33 24.69
N TRP A 146 -17.51 -4.14 23.80
CA TRP A 146 -17.45 -4.77 22.49
C TRP A 146 -16.01 -4.91 22.04
N GLU A 147 -15.70 -6.01 21.36
CA GLU A 147 -14.40 -6.27 20.78
C GLU A 147 -14.56 -7.01 19.44
N TYR A 148 -13.57 -6.87 18.56
CA TYR A 148 -13.53 -7.58 17.29
C TYR A 148 -12.11 -7.91 16.85
N SER A 149 -11.97 -8.99 16.09
CA SER A 149 -10.66 -9.48 15.64
C SER A 149 -10.06 -8.63 14.54
N ARG A 150 -8.73 -8.58 14.53
CA ARG A 150 -7.98 -8.03 13.40
C ARG A 150 -8.12 -8.87 12.14
N GLY A 151 -8.45 -8.21 11.05
CA GLY A 151 -8.74 -8.85 9.78
C GLY A 151 -9.20 -7.84 8.73
N THR A 152 -9.19 -8.26 7.46
CA THR A 152 -9.55 -7.40 6.32
C THR A 152 -10.84 -7.85 5.64
N THR A 153 -11.41 -8.98 6.06
CA THR A 153 -12.68 -9.54 5.56
C THR A 153 -13.60 -9.97 6.71
N GLY A 154 -14.89 -9.68 6.59
CA GLY A 154 -15.90 -9.89 7.63
C GLY A 154 -16.65 -8.60 7.97
N THR A 155 -17.89 -8.74 8.44
CA THR A 155 -18.70 -7.60 8.94
C THR A 155 -18.41 -7.26 10.40
N ASN A 156 -17.54 -8.01 11.08
CA ASN A 156 -17.16 -7.79 12.48
C ASN A 156 -15.66 -8.03 12.66
N VAL A 157 -14.86 -7.42 11.77
CA VAL A 157 -13.39 -7.39 11.83
C VAL A 157 -12.90 -5.98 11.48
N GLY A 158 -11.66 -5.67 11.81
CA GLY A 158 -11.00 -4.40 11.42
C GLY A 158 -9.62 -4.28 12.06
N ASN A 159 -8.82 -3.27 11.72
CA ASN A 159 -7.41 -3.22 12.14
C ASN A 159 -7.01 -1.98 12.93
N SER A 160 -7.91 -1.03 13.12
CA SER A 160 -7.66 0.22 13.83
C SER A 160 -8.98 0.91 14.16
N ILE A 161 -9.52 0.66 15.36
CA ILE A 161 -10.76 1.30 15.79
C ILE A 161 -10.58 2.81 15.92
N THR A 162 -11.54 3.57 15.41
CA THR A 162 -11.52 5.03 15.54
C THR A 162 -12.19 5.49 16.83
N GLY A 163 -13.13 4.73 17.37
CA GLY A 163 -14.09 5.22 18.36
C GLY A 163 -15.28 5.88 17.68
N GLY A 164 -16.07 6.67 18.42
CA GLY A 164 -17.40 7.05 17.95
C GLY A 164 -18.18 8.00 18.86
N LEU A 165 -19.48 8.12 18.60
CA LEU A 165 -20.44 8.96 19.32
C LEU A 165 -21.78 8.24 19.49
N VAL A 166 -22.51 8.52 20.56
CA VAL A 166 -23.91 8.10 20.66
C VAL A 166 -24.80 8.96 19.77
N TYR A 167 -25.57 8.33 18.89
CA TYR A 167 -26.47 9.00 17.97
C TYR A 167 -27.68 9.57 18.73
N ARG A 168 -27.84 10.89 18.65
CA ARG A 168 -28.91 11.67 19.29
C ARG A 168 -29.66 12.54 18.28
N GLY A 169 -29.56 12.22 16.99
CA GLY A 169 -30.27 12.88 15.91
C GLY A 169 -31.68 12.34 15.72
N ALA A 170 -32.48 13.02 14.92
CA ALA A 170 -33.86 12.64 14.62
C ALA A 170 -34.04 12.02 13.21
N ARG A 171 -33.03 12.11 12.34
CA ARG A 171 -33.14 11.67 10.93
C ARG A 171 -33.19 10.15 10.77
N ILE A 172 -32.50 9.42 11.63
CA ILE A 172 -32.41 7.95 11.60
C ILE A 172 -32.85 7.41 12.97
N PRO A 173 -34.17 7.37 13.24
CA PRO A 173 -34.71 6.98 14.56
C PRO A 173 -34.22 5.62 15.05
N GLU A 174 -33.89 4.70 14.14
CA GLU A 174 -33.38 3.36 14.43
C GLU A 174 -32.04 3.39 15.17
N LEU A 175 -31.26 4.46 15.02
CA LEU A 175 -29.97 4.66 15.68
C LEU A 175 -30.09 5.41 17.00
N ALA A 176 -31.28 5.89 17.39
CA ALA A 176 -31.45 6.68 18.60
C ALA A 176 -30.90 5.97 19.85
N GLY A 177 -29.89 6.58 20.48
CA GLY A 177 -29.21 6.06 21.66
C GLY A 177 -28.20 4.94 21.38
N MET A 178 -27.90 4.62 20.12
CA MET A 178 -26.84 3.68 19.76
C MET A 178 -25.50 4.41 19.61
N TYR A 179 -24.42 3.80 20.09
CA TYR A 179 -23.05 4.25 19.88
C TYR A 179 -22.61 3.86 18.46
N VAL A 180 -22.40 4.86 17.61
CA VAL A 180 -21.94 4.73 16.23
C VAL A 180 -20.42 4.90 16.21
N PHE A 181 -19.71 3.93 15.63
CA PHE A 181 -18.25 3.89 15.59
C PHE A 181 -17.75 3.24 14.30
N ALA A 182 -16.47 3.43 13.97
CA ALA A 182 -15.87 2.90 12.75
C ALA A 182 -14.46 2.36 12.98
N ASP A 183 -13.99 1.58 12.00
CA ASP A 183 -12.61 1.12 11.87
C ASP A 183 -11.93 1.79 10.67
N TYR A 184 -10.75 2.37 10.89
CA TYR A 184 -10.03 3.15 9.87
C TYR A 184 -9.62 2.31 8.65
N VAL A 185 -9.21 1.05 8.86
CA VAL A 185 -8.59 0.21 7.81
C VAL A 185 -9.62 -0.59 7.04
N SER A 186 -10.51 -1.30 7.73
CA SER A 186 -11.56 -2.09 7.08
C SER A 186 -12.68 -1.21 6.53
N GLY A 187 -12.81 0.01 7.05
CA GLY A 187 -13.89 0.95 6.73
C GLY A 187 -15.24 0.56 7.30
N ASN A 188 -15.36 -0.54 8.03
CA ASN A 188 -16.63 -0.94 8.61
C ASN A 188 -17.15 0.12 9.59
N ILE A 189 -18.43 0.46 9.46
CA ILE A 189 -19.16 1.36 10.36
C ILE A 189 -20.23 0.56 11.07
N TRP A 190 -20.30 0.69 12.38
CA TRP A 190 -21.25 -0.03 13.22
C TRP A 190 -22.04 0.89 14.14
N ALA A 191 -23.14 0.34 14.66
CA ALA A 191 -23.86 0.87 15.79
C ALA A 191 -24.08 -0.22 16.84
N LEU A 192 -23.77 0.07 18.10
CA LEU A 192 -24.09 -0.79 19.24
C LEU A 192 -25.08 -0.11 20.19
N ARG A 193 -25.96 -0.88 20.82
CA ARG A 193 -26.85 -0.42 21.88
C ARG A 193 -26.37 -1.01 23.20
N TYR A 194 -26.03 -0.15 24.15
CA TYR A 194 -25.59 -0.52 25.50
C TYR A 194 -26.59 -0.01 26.52
N ASP A 195 -27.06 -0.88 27.42
CA ASP A 195 -28.07 -0.52 28.43
C ASP A 195 -27.47 -0.11 29.79
N GLY A 196 -26.15 0.00 29.87
CA GLY A 196 -25.41 0.26 31.12
C GLY A 196 -24.84 -1.01 31.76
N ARG A 197 -25.20 -2.20 31.27
CA ARG A 197 -24.67 -3.49 31.73
C ARG A 197 -24.18 -4.34 30.57
N VAL A 198 -25.00 -4.55 29.54
CA VAL A 198 -24.71 -5.42 28.39
C VAL A 198 -25.02 -4.73 27.06
N VAL A 199 -24.39 -5.21 25.98
CA VAL A 199 -24.77 -4.82 24.62
C VAL A 199 -26.02 -5.59 24.21
N SER A 200 -27.11 -4.87 23.99
CA SER A 200 -28.44 -5.43 23.64
C SER A 200 -28.75 -5.34 22.14
N GLY A 201 -27.87 -4.71 21.35
CA GLY A 201 -28.01 -4.66 19.91
C GLY A 201 -26.72 -4.27 19.22
N PHE A 202 -26.47 -4.84 18.05
CA PHE A 202 -25.32 -4.57 17.21
C PHE A 202 -25.75 -4.58 15.75
N ARG A 203 -25.30 -3.60 14.97
CA ARG A 203 -25.66 -3.45 13.56
C ARG A 203 -24.46 -2.95 12.76
N HIS A 204 -24.19 -3.58 11.63
CA HIS A 204 -23.32 -3.04 10.60
C HIS A 204 -24.11 -2.06 9.74
N LEU A 205 -23.63 -0.81 9.63
CA LEU A 205 -24.34 0.28 8.95
C LEU A 205 -23.87 0.46 7.50
N GLY A 206 -22.63 0.08 7.21
CA GLY A 206 -22.02 0.32 5.92
C GLY A 206 -20.51 0.37 6.03
N VAL A 207 -19.88 0.74 4.92
CA VAL A 207 -18.43 0.69 4.76
C VAL A 207 -17.96 2.00 4.15
N GLU A 208 -17.05 2.68 4.82
CA GLU A 208 -16.30 3.84 4.33
C GLU A 208 -14.89 3.81 4.91
N GLY A 209 -13.87 3.79 4.06
CA GLY A 209 -12.48 3.74 4.50
C GLY A 209 -12.00 5.09 5.04
N GLY A 210 -10.91 5.11 5.80
CA GLY A 210 -10.24 6.37 6.12
C GLY A 210 -10.94 7.25 7.16
N ILE A 211 -11.98 6.76 7.83
CA ILE A 211 -12.64 7.47 8.93
C ILE A 211 -11.68 7.59 10.11
N VAL A 212 -11.39 8.83 10.55
CA VAL A 212 -10.45 9.12 11.67
C VAL A 212 -11.10 9.88 12.84
N GLY A 213 -12.36 10.26 12.69
CA GLY A 213 -13.06 11.01 13.72
C GLY A 213 -14.54 11.17 13.45
N PHE A 214 -15.22 11.64 14.49
CA PHE A 214 -16.66 11.88 14.48
C PHE A 214 -16.97 13.25 15.08
N GLY A 215 -18.04 13.87 14.62
CA GLY A 215 -18.58 15.10 15.15
C GLY A 215 -20.10 15.00 15.34
N ARG A 216 -20.65 15.85 16.21
CA ARG A 216 -22.10 16.02 16.33
C ARG A 216 -22.50 17.27 15.58
N ASP A 217 -23.49 17.18 14.69
CA ASP A 217 -24.11 18.38 14.12
C ASP A 217 -24.81 19.16 15.25
N PRO A 218 -24.36 20.37 15.60
CA PRO A 218 -24.89 21.09 16.76
C PRO A 218 -26.35 21.52 16.57
N ARG A 219 -26.85 21.54 15.32
CA ARG A 219 -28.23 21.98 15.01
C ARG A 219 -29.26 20.90 15.28
N GLN A 220 -28.91 19.65 14.99
CA GLN A 220 -29.88 18.55 14.93
C GLN A 220 -29.42 17.27 15.61
N GLY A 221 -28.18 17.21 16.10
CA GLY A 221 -27.65 16.09 16.87
C GLY A 221 -27.23 14.85 16.06
N ASP A 222 -27.24 14.93 14.72
CA ASP A 222 -26.75 13.87 13.84
C ASP A 222 -25.25 13.63 13.99
N VAL A 223 -24.83 12.43 13.63
CA VAL A 223 -23.42 12.04 13.57
C VAL A 223 -22.82 12.44 12.22
N LEU A 224 -21.70 13.15 12.29
CA LEU A 224 -20.81 13.48 11.19
C LEU A 224 -19.55 12.62 11.31
N LEU A 225 -18.97 12.22 10.18
CA LEU A 225 -17.72 11.46 10.11
C LEU A 225 -16.66 12.28 9.39
N VAL A 226 -15.39 12.10 9.78
CA VAL A 226 -14.24 12.74 9.15
C VAL A 226 -13.45 11.69 8.40
N ASP A 227 -13.40 11.79 7.07
CA ASP A 227 -12.60 10.95 6.20
C ASP A 227 -11.28 11.67 5.87
N MET A 228 -10.16 11.13 6.36
CA MET A 228 -8.84 11.69 6.12
C MET A 228 -8.29 11.34 4.74
N THR A 229 -8.70 10.21 4.16
CA THR A 229 -8.23 9.76 2.84
C THR A 229 -8.87 10.59 1.73
N ALA A 230 -10.17 10.88 1.81
CA ALA A 230 -10.84 11.75 0.86
C ALA A 230 -10.72 13.25 1.23
N GLY A 231 -10.36 13.58 2.47
CA GLY A 231 -10.33 14.95 2.96
C GLY A 231 -11.73 15.57 3.07
N THR A 232 -12.74 14.76 3.43
CA THR A 232 -14.15 15.17 3.42
C THR A 232 -14.84 14.98 4.78
N LEU A 233 -15.92 15.74 4.97
CA LEU A 233 -16.88 15.54 6.05
C LEU A 233 -18.09 14.81 5.51
N LEU A 234 -18.41 13.68 6.12
CA LEU A 234 -19.51 12.81 5.74
C LEU A 234 -20.62 12.86 6.79
N ARG A 235 -21.82 12.47 6.38
CA ARG A 235 -22.97 12.28 7.28
C ARG A 235 -23.59 10.93 6.94
N LEU A 236 -24.04 10.20 7.95
CA LEU A 236 -24.85 9.00 7.71
C LEU A 236 -26.17 9.42 7.06
N ASP A 237 -26.49 8.80 5.94
CA ASP A 237 -27.79 8.94 5.30
C ASP A 237 -28.46 7.58 5.20
N TYR A 238 -29.78 7.58 5.41
CA TYR A 238 -30.56 6.37 5.25
C TYR A 238 -30.92 6.22 3.76
N SER A 239 -30.22 5.31 3.08
CA SER A 239 -30.61 4.93 1.73
C SER A 239 -31.66 3.83 1.80
N PRO A 240 -32.87 4.02 1.23
CA PRO A 240 -33.76 2.89 1.02
C PRO A 240 -33.06 1.85 0.12
N PRO A 241 -33.43 0.56 0.19
CA PRO A 241 -32.86 -0.46 -0.66
C PRO A 241 -32.89 -0.01 -2.13
N PRO A 242 -31.77 -0.11 -2.88
CA PRO A 242 -31.72 0.41 -4.24
C PRO A 242 -32.81 -0.20 -5.12
N THR A 243 -33.53 0.65 -5.86
CA THR A 243 -34.68 0.26 -6.71
C THR A 243 -34.27 -0.17 -8.12
N GLY A 244 -33.09 -0.76 -8.27
CA GLY A 244 -32.58 -1.33 -9.52
C GLY A 244 -32.19 -2.80 -9.34
N PRO A 245 -31.88 -3.53 -10.43
CA PRO A 245 -31.28 -4.85 -10.28
C PRO A 245 -29.99 -4.71 -9.47
N GLY A 246 -29.91 -5.41 -8.34
CA GLY A 246 -28.69 -5.42 -7.51
C GLY A 246 -27.51 -6.03 -8.27
N ILE A 247 -26.35 -6.10 -7.61
CA ILE A 247 -25.20 -6.85 -8.14
C ILE A 247 -25.68 -8.28 -8.42
N PRO A 248 -25.44 -8.83 -9.63
CA PRO A 248 -25.88 -10.18 -9.97
C PRO A 248 -25.42 -11.19 -8.92
N SER A 249 -26.30 -12.09 -8.50
CA SER A 249 -25.99 -13.07 -7.44
C SER A 249 -25.08 -14.21 -7.93
N THR A 250 -24.95 -14.38 -9.24
CA THR A 250 -24.11 -15.42 -9.87
C THR A 250 -23.30 -14.86 -11.03
N LEU A 251 -22.21 -15.54 -11.38
CA LEU A 251 -21.36 -15.15 -12.48
C LEU A 251 -22.08 -15.25 -13.83
N ALA A 252 -22.89 -16.29 -14.05
CA ALA A 252 -23.72 -16.40 -15.26
C ALA A 252 -24.61 -15.17 -15.47
N ALA A 253 -25.23 -14.67 -14.40
CA ALA A 253 -26.12 -13.51 -14.45
C ALA A 253 -25.40 -12.19 -14.76
N THR A 254 -24.07 -12.14 -14.71
CA THR A 254 -23.29 -10.98 -15.18
C THR A 254 -23.25 -10.89 -16.70
N GLY A 255 -23.46 -12.00 -17.41
CA GLY A 255 -23.30 -12.08 -18.86
C GLY A 255 -21.86 -11.98 -19.36
N ALA A 256 -20.85 -12.00 -18.47
CA ALA A 256 -19.45 -11.85 -18.85
C ALA A 256 -18.93 -12.99 -19.75
N PHE A 257 -19.43 -14.20 -19.54
CA PHE A 257 -19.00 -15.40 -20.25
C PHE A 257 -20.20 -16.08 -20.92
N SER A 258 -20.03 -16.48 -22.18
CA SER A 258 -21.02 -17.27 -22.91
C SER A 258 -20.96 -18.75 -22.54
N ASP A 259 -19.81 -19.21 -22.06
CA ASP A 259 -19.59 -20.54 -21.52
C ASP A 259 -18.71 -20.45 -20.26
N LEU A 260 -19.21 -20.96 -19.14
CA LEU A 260 -18.55 -20.93 -17.85
C LEU A 260 -17.57 -22.09 -17.66
N ASP A 261 -17.71 -23.18 -18.40
CA ASP A 261 -16.80 -24.33 -18.30
C ASP A 261 -15.46 -24.00 -18.94
N SER A 262 -15.45 -23.27 -20.05
CA SER A 262 -14.22 -22.79 -20.69
C SER A 262 -13.85 -21.35 -20.30
N LEU A 263 -14.72 -20.63 -19.60
CA LEU A 263 -14.66 -19.18 -19.43
C LEU A 263 -14.54 -18.45 -20.78
N THR A 264 -15.27 -18.92 -21.79
CA THR A 264 -15.32 -18.25 -23.10
C THR A 264 -15.99 -16.88 -22.92
N PRO A 265 -15.28 -15.78 -23.21
CA PRO A 265 -15.82 -14.44 -22.98
C PRO A 265 -16.98 -14.15 -23.93
N SER A 266 -18.02 -13.49 -23.40
CA SER A 266 -19.08 -12.93 -24.23
C SER A 266 -18.53 -11.86 -25.18
N ARG A 267 -19.20 -11.65 -26.32
CA ARG A 267 -18.81 -10.60 -27.28
C ARG A 267 -18.70 -9.24 -26.58
N GLY A 268 -17.55 -8.58 -26.77
CA GLY A 268 -17.25 -7.28 -26.16
C GLY A 268 -16.43 -7.36 -24.87
N LEU A 269 -16.17 -8.56 -24.35
CA LEU A 269 -15.20 -8.80 -23.29
C LEU A 269 -13.88 -9.30 -23.91
N ILE A 270 -12.85 -8.46 -23.86
CA ILE A 270 -11.61 -8.63 -24.63
C ILE A 270 -10.50 -9.15 -23.70
N PRO A 271 -9.83 -10.27 -24.03
CA PRO A 271 -8.71 -10.77 -23.25
C PRO A 271 -7.51 -9.84 -23.36
N TYR A 272 -6.71 -9.76 -22.30
CA TYR A 272 -5.44 -9.03 -22.32
C TYR A 272 -4.41 -9.69 -21.40
N GLU A 273 -3.13 -9.49 -21.70
CA GLU A 273 -2.02 -9.96 -20.88
C GLU A 273 -1.18 -8.80 -20.35
N LEU A 274 -0.46 -9.08 -19.26
CA LEU A 274 0.43 -8.12 -18.61
C LEU A 274 1.88 -8.54 -18.81
N ASN A 275 2.80 -7.59 -18.96
CA ASN A 275 4.24 -7.85 -18.95
C ASN A 275 4.69 -8.52 -17.65
N SER A 276 4.19 -8.06 -16.50
CA SER A 276 4.45 -8.67 -15.20
C SER A 276 3.18 -8.76 -14.35
N PRO A 277 2.70 -9.96 -13.98
CA PRO A 277 1.52 -10.09 -13.13
C PRO A 277 1.85 -9.72 -11.68
N PHE A 278 1.00 -8.92 -11.03
CA PHE A 278 1.11 -8.66 -9.60
C PHE A 278 0.95 -9.94 -8.76
N TRP A 279 1.60 -9.96 -7.59
CA TRP A 279 1.57 -11.06 -6.62
C TRP A 279 0.15 -11.28 -6.07
N SER A 280 -0.27 -12.55 -5.96
CA SER A 280 -1.58 -12.93 -5.40
C SER A 280 -1.52 -14.36 -4.87
N ASP A 281 -0.58 -14.62 -3.95
CA ASP A 281 -0.42 -15.91 -3.28
C ASP A 281 -0.37 -17.10 -4.25
N ARG A 282 0.50 -16.99 -5.27
CA ARG A 282 0.72 -17.99 -6.33
C ARG A 282 -0.46 -18.26 -7.28
N ALA A 283 -1.55 -17.48 -7.20
CA ALA A 283 -2.65 -17.64 -8.14
C ALA A 283 -2.26 -17.24 -9.57
N VAL A 284 -2.62 -18.13 -10.49
CA VAL A 284 -2.57 -17.93 -11.95
C VAL A 284 -3.81 -17.13 -12.35
N LYS A 285 -3.61 -16.13 -13.22
CA LYS A 285 -4.64 -15.13 -13.51
C LYS A 285 -4.90 -14.98 -14.99
N SER A 286 -6.16 -15.12 -15.38
CA SER A 286 -6.69 -14.74 -16.69
C SER A 286 -7.45 -13.42 -16.58
N ARG A 287 -7.42 -12.59 -17.63
CA ARG A 287 -7.92 -11.21 -17.55
C ARG A 287 -8.65 -10.80 -18.80
N TRP A 288 -9.69 -9.99 -18.60
CA TRP A 288 -10.44 -9.38 -19.67
C TRP A 288 -10.88 -7.97 -19.30
N PHE A 289 -11.19 -7.16 -20.30
CA PHE A 289 -11.79 -5.85 -20.09
C PHE A 289 -12.92 -5.58 -21.10
N SER A 290 -13.78 -4.62 -20.79
CA SER A 290 -14.84 -4.16 -21.68
C SER A 290 -15.08 -2.67 -21.51
N ILE A 291 -15.35 -1.99 -22.63
CA ILE A 291 -15.93 -0.64 -22.64
C ILE A 291 -17.31 -0.76 -23.31
N PRO A 292 -18.40 -0.35 -22.63
CA PRO A 292 -19.76 -0.77 -22.97
C PRO A 292 -20.30 -0.21 -24.29
N ASN A 293 -19.65 0.81 -24.87
CA ASN A 293 -20.06 1.43 -26.13
C ASN A 293 -18.81 1.82 -26.93
N THR A 294 -18.81 1.52 -28.23
CA THR A 294 -17.72 1.82 -29.17
C THR A 294 -17.45 3.31 -29.36
N ASN A 295 -18.37 4.18 -28.94
CA ASN A 295 -18.18 5.64 -28.96
C ASN A 295 -17.54 6.19 -27.68
N LEU A 296 -17.35 5.36 -26.66
CA LEU A 296 -16.67 5.73 -25.42
C LEU A 296 -15.20 5.35 -25.53
N LEU A 297 -14.32 6.30 -25.22
CA LEU A 297 -12.88 6.18 -25.44
C LEU A 297 -12.15 6.29 -24.12
N ALA A 298 -11.12 5.46 -23.95
CA ALA A 298 -10.14 5.64 -22.88
C ALA A 298 -9.23 6.85 -23.21
N ARG A 299 -8.72 7.49 -22.15
CA ARG A 299 -7.68 8.53 -22.29
C ARG A 299 -6.33 7.92 -21.97
N PHE A 300 -5.57 7.70 -23.03
CA PHE A 300 -4.20 7.20 -22.98
C PHE A 300 -3.28 8.14 -22.19
N GLN A 301 -2.32 7.56 -21.49
CA GLN A 301 -1.18 8.24 -20.87
C GLN A 301 0.07 7.44 -21.17
N THR A 302 1.17 8.10 -21.55
CA THR A 302 2.45 7.42 -21.79
C THR A 302 2.96 6.77 -20.51
N GLU A 303 2.87 7.48 -19.39
CA GLU A 303 3.28 7.05 -18.06
C GLU A 303 2.11 7.11 -17.08
N GLY A 304 2.10 6.21 -16.10
CA GLY A 304 1.04 6.14 -15.10
C GLY A 304 -0.29 5.56 -15.62
N SER A 305 -1.36 5.79 -14.86
CA SER A 305 -2.67 5.18 -15.09
C SER A 305 -3.47 5.91 -16.18
N TRP A 306 -4.15 5.14 -17.03
CA TRP A 306 -5.12 5.69 -17.99
C TRP A 306 -6.42 6.11 -17.29
N GLN A 307 -7.23 6.89 -17.99
CA GLN A 307 -8.60 7.22 -17.55
C GLN A 307 -9.62 6.51 -18.43
N PHE A 308 -10.71 6.07 -17.80
CA PHE A 308 -11.72 5.26 -18.47
C PHE A 308 -13.12 5.87 -18.37
N PRO A 309 -13.99 5.62 -19.34
CA PRO A 309 -15.39 6.04 -19.28
C PRO A 309 -16.17 5.24 -18.22
N THR A 310 -17.23 5.84 -17.69
CA THR A 310 -18.18 5.15 -16.82
C THR A 310 -18.77 3.93 -17.53
N GLY A 311 -18.92 2.84 -16.79
CA GLY A 311 -19.38 1.54 -17.27
C GLY A 311 -18.28 0.63 -17.82
N ALA A 312 -17.03 1.09 -17.90
CA ALA A 312 -15.91 0.22 -18.22
C ALA A 312 -15.68 -0.84 -17.11
N VAL A 313 -15.30 -2.05 -17.51
CA VAL A 313 -15.18 -3.21 -16.61
C VAL A 313 -13.88 -3.95 -16.86
N TRP A 314 -13.24 -4.42 -15.79
CA TRP A 314 -12.12 -5.36 -15.81
C TRP A 314 -12.49 -6.61 -15.05
N VAL A 315 -12.24 -7.76 -15.64
CA VAL A 315 -12.51 -9.08 -15.09
C VAL A 315 -11.19 -9.79 -14.89
N LYS A 316 -10.98 -10.34 -13.70
CA LYS A 316 -9.83 -11.18 -13.35
C LYS A 316 -10.34 -12.52 -12.85
N HIS A 317 -9.89 -13.61 -13.44
CA HIS A 317 -10.15 -14.96 -12.94
C HIS A 317 -8.89 -15.52 -12.27
N PHE A 318 -9.06 -16.21 -11.15
CA PHE A 318 -7.97 -16.73 -10.32
C PHE A 318 -8.09 -18.25 -10.18
N ASP A 319 -7.09 -18.94 -10.70
CA ASP A 319 -6.84 -20.35 -10.48
C ASP A 319 -5.67 -20.54 -9.53
N LEU A 320 -5.78 -21.50 -8.62
CA LEU A 320 -4.69 -21.87 -7.71
C LEU A 320 -4.25 -23.30 -7.99
N VAL A 321 -2.94 -23.52 -8.13
CA VAL A 321 -2.38 -24.87 -8.18
C VAL A 321 -2.53 -25.48 -6.79
N THR A 322 -3.37 -26.51 -6.66
CA THR A 322 -3.63 -27.20 -5.39
C THR A 322 -2.82 -28.48 -5.22
N ASN A 323 -2.21 -28.95 -6.31
CA ASN A 323 -1.26 -30.06 -6.28
C ASN A 323 -0.06 -29.73 -7.15
N GLU A 324 1.08 -29.48 -6.51
CA GLU A 324 2.32 -29.10 -7.18
C GLU A 324 2.98 -30.27 -7.92
N VAL A 325 2.60 -31.52 -7.63
CA VAL A 325 3.10 -32.71 -8.35
C VAL A 325 2.35 -32.91 -9.66
N THR A 326 1.01 -32.87 -9.62
CA THR A 326 0.16 -33.10 -10.80
C THR A 326 -0.11 -31.83 -11.61
N GLN A 327 0.22 -30.66 -11.04
CA GLN A 327 -0.14 -29.33 -11.56
C GLN A 327 -1.66 -29.11 -11.66
N GLU A 328 -2.45 -29.86 -10.88
CA GLU A 328 -3.89 -29.67 -10.78
C GLU A 328 -4.23 -28.28 -10.21
N LYS A 329 -5.21 -27.63 -10.83
CA LYS A 329 -5.67 -26.29 -10.45
C LYS A 329 -7.11 -26.31 -9.99
N ARG A 330 -7.41 -25.50 -8.99
CA ARG A 330 -8.75 -25.17 -8.54
C ARG A 330 -9.12 -23.74 -8.93
N ARG A 331 -10.30 -23.56 -9.52
CA ARG A 331 -10.93 -22.25 -9.69
C ARG A 331 -11.33 -21.70 -8.35
N LEU A 332 -10.89 -20.49 -8.02
CA LEU A 332 -11.22 -19.86 -6.74
C LEU A 332 -12.20 -18.71 -6.90
N GLU A 333 -11.87 -17.75 -7.75
CA GLU A 333 -12.71 -16.57 -7.91
C GLU A 333 -12.67 -15.95 -9.29
N THR A 334 -13.75 -15.24 -9.61
CA THR A 334 -13.81 -14.27 -10.70
C THR A 334 -14.16 -12.91 -10.10
N ARG A 335 -13.26 -11.94 -10.26
CA ARG A 335 -13.37 -10.59 -9.69
C ARG A 335 -13.59 -9.55 -10.77
N PHE A 336 -14.47 -8.60 -10.50
CA PHE A 336 -14.76 -7.47 -11.35
C PHE A 336 -14.30 -6.18 -10.68
N ILE A 337 -13.71 -5.29 -11.45
CA ILE A 337 -13.57 -3.88 -11.13
C ILE A 337 -14.40 -3.12 -12.15
N VAL A 338 -15.35 -2.33 -11.66
CA VAL A 338 -16.28 -1.56 -12.50
C VAL A 338 -16.04 -0.08 -12.26
N ASN A 339 -15.85 0.68 -13.34
CA ASN A 339 -15.73 2.12 -13.28
C ASN A 339 -17.13 2.76 -13.25
N GLY A 340 -17.63 3.10 -12.08
CA GLY A 340 -18.93 3.72 -11.88
C GLY A 340 -18.94 5.23 -12.07
N PRO A 341 -20.11 5.89 -11.96
CA PRO A 341 -20.22 7.35 -12.05
C PRO A 341 -19.56 8.09 -10.88
N SER A 342 -19.43 7.44 -9.73
CA SER A 342 -18.86 8.01 -8.49
C SER A 342 -17.48 7.43 -8.14
N GLY A 343 -16.83 6.76 -9.09
CA GLY A 343 -15.58 6.03 -8.86
C GLY A 343 -15.70 4.53 -9.11
N VAL A 344 -14.63 3.80 -8.84
CA VAL A 344 -14.56 2.35 -9.06
C VAL A 344 -15.17 1.58 -7.91
N TYR A 345 -15.71 0.40 -8.19
CA TYR A 345 -16.08 -0.57 -7.16
C TYR A 345 -15.68 -2.00 -7.58
N GLY A 346 -15.41 -2.85 -6.59
CA GLY A 346 -15.02 -4.23 -6.79
C GLY A 346 -16.07 -5.23 -6.33
N VAL A 347 -16.28 -6.30 -7.10
CA VAL A 347 -17.12 -7.46 -6.69
C VAL A 347 -16.42 -8.77 -7.00
N THR A 348 -16.63 -9.77 -6.16
CA THR A 348 -15.97 -11.08 -6.26
C THR A 348 -17.02 -12.18 -6.30
N TYR A 349 -16.87 -13.12 -7.22
CA TYR A 349 -17.65 -14.34 -7.31
C TYR A 349 -16.77 -15.53 -6.95
N ARG A 350 -17.21 -16.37 -6.01
CA ARG A 350 -16.49 -17.54 -5.51
C ARG A 350 -16.92 -18.80 -6.23
N TRP A 351 -15.94 -19.63 -6.59
CA TRP A 351 -16.10 -20.98 -7.08
C TRP A 351 -15.86 -22.00 -5.96
N THR A 352 -16.82 -22.88 -5.74
CA THR A 352 -16.72 -24.06 -4.86
C THR A 352 -16.37 -25.28 -5.71
N PRO A 353 -15.68 -26.31 -5.18
CA PRO A 353 -15.41 -27.52 -5.94
C PRO A 353 -16.71 -28.16 -6.44
N GLY A 354 -16.80 -28.41 -7.75
CA GLY A 354 -18.00 -28.95 -8.40
C GLY A 354 -19.00 -27.90 -8.91
N ASP A 355 -18.78 -26.60 -8.65
CA ASP A 355 -19.66 -25.55 -9.16
C ASP A 355 -19.54 -25.43 -10.68
N THR A 356 -20.69 -25.34 -11.36
CA THR A 356 -20.80 -24.90 -12.76
C THR A 356 -21.02 -23.39 -12.88
N ASN A 357 -21.22 -22.69 -11.76
CA ASN A 357 -21.47 -21.26 -11.71
C ASN A 357 -21.04 -20.67 -10.36
N ALA A 358 -20.21 -19.62 -10.40
CA ALA A 358 -19.76 -18.94 -9.20
C ALA A 358 -20.84 -18.05 -8.57
N THR A 359 -20.79 -17.90 -7.25
CA THR A 359 -21.75 -17.11 -6.47
C THR A 359 -21.12 -15.83 -5.90
N LEU A 360 -21.91 -14.76 -5.80
CA LEU A 360 -21.44 -13.48 -5.29
C LEU A 360 -21.00 -13.59 -3.82
N VAL A 361 -19.76 -13.23 -3.53
CA VAL A 361 -19.24 -13.14 -2.16
C VAL A 361 -19.95 -12.02 -1.41
N ALA A 362 -20.23 -12.17 -0.11
CA ALA A 362 -20.87 -11.15 0.73
C ALA A 362 -20.06 -9.85 0.79
N ALA A 363 -20.71 -8.70 1.04
CA ALA A 363 -20.09 -7.36 1.02
C ALA A 363 -18.81 -7.23 1.86
N SER A 364 -18.79 -7.95 2.96
CA SER A 364 -17.68 -8.10 3.88
C SER A 364 -16.48 -8.87 3.37
N GLY A 365 -16.56 -9.53 2.21
CA GLY A 365 -15.55 -10.50 1.81
C GLY A 365 -15.73 -11.84 2.54
N LEU A 366 -14.77 -12.73 2.33
CA LEU A 366 -14.74 -14.09 2.88
C LEU A 366 -13.29 -14.58 2.95
N GLU A 367 -13.01 -15.49 3.87
CA GLU A 367 -11.75 -16.24 3.94
C GLU A 367 -12.03 -17.75 3.85
N GLU A 368 -11.12 -18.49 3.21
CA GLU A 368 -11.20 -19.95 3.05
C GLU A 368 -9.81 -20.55 3.15
N ASP A 369 -9.65 -21.62 3.94
CA ASP A 369 -8.40 -22.39 3.98
C ASP A 369 -8.45 -23.50 2.92
N ILE A 370 -7.48 -23.49 1.99
CA ILE A 370 -7.40 -24.39 0.84
C ILE A 370 -6.25 -25.40 1.06
N PRO A 371 -6.49 -26.72 0.96
CA PRO A 371 -5.43 -27.71 1.04
C PRO A 371 -4.55 -27.65 -0.22
N ILE A 372 -3.23 -27.60 -0.01
CA ILE A 372 -2.21 -27.62 -1.06
C ILE A 372 -1.30 -28.83 -0.83
N VAL A 373 -1.21 -29.70 -1.83
CA VAL A 373 -0.24 -30.79 -1.89
C VAL A 373 1.05 -30.24 -2.48
N GLY A 374 2.10 -30.14 -1.67
CA GLY A 374 3.42 -29.65 -2.07
C GLY A 374 4.16 -30.64 -2.97
N SER A 375 5.24 -30.18 -3.61
CA SER A 375 6.07 -31.00 -4.48
C SER A 375 6.70 -32.22 -3.78
N ASP A 376 6.84 -32.17 -2.46
CA ASP A 376 7.33 -33.26 -1.61
C ASP A 376 6.23 -34.26 -1.19
N GLY A 377 4.99 -34.05 -1.64
CA GLY A 377 3.82 -34.87 -1.30
C GLY A 377 3.15 -34.52 0.03
N THR A 378 3.66 -33.54 0.79
CA THR A 378 3.04 -33.09 2.04
C THR A 378 1.85 -32.19 1.77
N THR A 379 0.83 -32.22 2.63
CA THR A 379 -0.33 -31.34 2.53
C THR A 379 -0.23 -30.20 3.55
N SER A 380 -0.41 -28.96 3.08
CA SER A 380 -0.48 -27.76 3.90
C SER A 380 -1.79 -27.00 3.65
N MET A 381 -2.18 -26.11 4.55
CA MET A 381 -3.35 -25.24 4.36
C MET A 381 -2.89 -23.84 3.96
N GLN A 382 -3.34 -23.37 2.81
CA GLN A 382 -3.15 -21.99 2.35
C GLN A 382 -4.45 -21.21 2.55
N ARG A 383 -4.40 -20.12 3.33
CA ARG A 383 -5.54 -19.22 3.48
C ARG A 383 -5.72 -18.38 2.22
N TRP A 384 -6.92 -18.40 1.64
CA TRP A 384 -7.34 -17.53 0.55
C TRP A 384 -8.28 -16.45 1.05
N ILE A 385 -8.07 -15.22 0.58
CA ILE A 385 -8.83 -14.04 0.99
C ILE A 385 -9.63 -13.53 -0.22
N TYR A 386 -10.95 -13.68 -0.16
CA TYR A 386 -11.87 -13.01 -1.08
C TYR A 386 -12.15 -11.60 -0.53
N PRO A 387 -11.66 -10.53 -1.18
CA PRO A 387 -11.68 -9.19 -0.58
C PRO A 387 -13.10 -8.67 -0.37
N SER A 388 -13.26 -7.88 0.69
CA SER A 388 -14.46 -7.06 0.88
C SER A 388 -14.55 -5.96 -0.17
N ARG A 389 -15.73 -5.33 -0.30
CA ARG A 389 -15.89 -4.16 -1.18
C ARG A 389 -14.93 -3.04 -0.77
N ALA A 390 -14.75 -2.81 0.54
CA ALA A 390 -13.80 -1.83 1.07
C ALA A 390 -12.35 -2.19 0.73
N ALA A 391 -11.96 -3.44 0.95
CA ALA A 391 -10.58 -3.88 0.77
C ALA A 391 -10.12 -3.70 -0.68
N CYS A 392 -11.04 -3.84 -1.66
CA CYS A 392 -10.75 -3.48 -3.04
C CYS A 392 -10.32 -1.99 -3.16
N LEU A 393 -11.01 -1.08 -2.48
CA LEU A 393 -10.78 0.37 -2.56
C LEU A 393 -9.51 0.82 -1.84
N THR A 394 -8.91 -0.01 -0.97
CA THR A 394 -7.61 0.30 -0.36
C THR A 394 -6.51 0.49 -1.42
N CYS A 395 -6.55 -0.31 -2.50
CA CYS A 395 -5.58 -0.21 -3.59
C CYS A 395 -6.17 0.48 -4.84
N HIS A 396 -7.49 0.39 -5.05
CA HIS A 396 -8.20 0.97 -6.19
C HIS A 396 -8.65 2.41 -5.91
N THR A 397 -7.70 3.29 -5.59
CA THR A 397 -7.94 4.69 -5.24
C THR A 397 -7.95 5.60 -6.48
N PRO A 398 -8.47 6.83 -6.38
CA PRO A 398 -8.33 7.82 -7.44
C PRO A 398 -6.86 8.13 -7.80
N ILE A 399 -5.97 8.10 -6.80
CA ILE A 399 -4.53 8.36 -6.99
C ILE A 399 -3.86 7.26 -7.80
N SER A 400 -4.23 5.99 -7.60
CA SER A 400 -3.76 4.88 -8.44
C SER A 400 -4.48 4.78 -9.79
N GLY A 401 -5.44 5.67 -10.07
CA GLY A 401 -6.27 5.67 -11.28
C GLY A 401 -7.40 4.62 -11.27
N GLY A 402 -7.63 3.95 -10.14
CA GLY A 402 -8.76 3.03 -9.93
C GLY A 402 -8.67 1.68 -10.66
N VAL A 403 -7.78 1.51 -11.65
CA VAL A 403 -7.61 0.26 -12.41
C VAL A 403 -6.15 -0.19 -12.40
N LEU A 404 -5.85 -1.18 -11.55
CA LEU A 404 -4.48 -1.64 -11.34
C LEU A 404 -4.01 -2.59 -12.44
N GLY A 405 -2.86 -2.24 -13.04
CA GLY A 405 -2.16 -3.02 -14.05
C GLY A 405 -2.65 -2.84 -15.49
N PHE A 406 -3.68 -2.01 -15.73
CA PHE A 406 -4.13 -1.68 -17.09
C PHE A 406 -3.59 -0.31 -17.51
N ASN A 407 -2.31 -0.28 -17.87
CA ASN A 407 -1.58 0.92 -18.27
C ASN A 407 -0.59 0.61 -19.40
N THR A 408 0.05 1.65 -19.94
CA THR A 408 1.00 1.53 -21.06
C THR A 408 2.12 0.54 -20.77
N ALA A 409 2.81 0.67 -19.64
CA ALA A 409 3.99 -0.15 -19.33
C ALA A 409 3.67 -1.65 -19.22
N GLN A 410 2.48 -1.97 -18.74
CA GLN A 410 2.01 -3.35 -18.57
C GLN A 410 1.45 -3.96 -19.86
N LEU A 411 0.80 -3.15 -20.71
CA LEU A 411 0.18 -3.62 -21.95
C LEU A 411 1.12 -3.59 -23.16
N ASN A 412 2.26 -2.89 -23.09
CA ASN A 412 3.25 -2.82 -24.16
C ASN A 412 3.96 -4.17 -24.37
N ARG A 413 3.28 -5.07 -25.09
CA ARG A 413 3.73 -6.41 -25.48
C ARG A 413 2.85 -6.97 -26.57
N SER A 414 3.41 -7.90 -27.36
CA SER A 414 2.63 -8.75 -28.24
C SER A 414 1.94 -9.88 -27.50
N ILE A 415 0.74 -10.23 -27.96
CA ILE A 415 0.00 -11.42 -27.55
C ILE A 415 -0.52 -12.13 -28.80
N ASP A 416 -0.76 -13.43 -28.68
CA ASP A 416 -1.32 -14.24 -29.76
C ASP A 416 -2.85 -14.25 -29.64
N HIS A 417 -3.53 -13.77 -30.67
CA HIS A 417 -4.99 -13.78 -30.75
C HIS A 417 -5.54 -14.99 -31.53
N GLY A 418 -4.69 -15.93 -31.94
CA GLY A 418 -5.02 -17.11 -32.77
C GLY A 418 -4.71 -16.93 -34.25
N ASP A 419 -4.61 -15.69 -34.73
CA ASP A 419 -4.23 -15.32 -36.10
C ASP A 419 -2.77 -14.82 -36.21
N GLY A 420 -2.00 -14.91 -35.12
CA GLY A 420 -0.63 -14.46 -35.00
C GLY A 420 -0.39 -13.47 -33.85
N LEU A 421 0.87 -13.11 -33.66
CA LEU A 421 1.29 -12.14 -32.64
C LEU A 421 0.95 -10.71 -33.08
N GLU A 422 0.21 -9.99 -32.24
CA GLU A 422 -0.07 -8.56 -32.41
C GLU A 422 0.29 -7.80 -31.13
N ASP A 423 0.89 -6.61 -31.26
CA ASP A 423 1.09 -5.70 -30.12
C ASP A 423 -0.26 -5.23 -29.57
N GLN A 424 -0.48 -5.39 -28.27
CA GLN A 424 -1.77 -5.07 -27.66
C GLN A 424 -2.14 -3.58 -27.77
N LEU A 425 -1.17 -2.66 -27.68
CA LEU A 425 -1.46 -1.23 -27.80
C LEU A 425 -1.85 -0.88 -29.25
N ALA A 426 -1.18 -1.49 -30.23
CA ALA A 426 -1.56 -1.39 -31.64
C ALA A 426 -2.96 -1.99 -31.91
N ALA A 427 -3.26 -3.15 -31.32
CA ALA A 427 -4.58 -3.81 -31.43
C ALA A 427 -5.68 -2.91 -30.85
N LEU A 428 -5.47 -2.34 -29.66
CA LEU A 428 -6.43 -1.43 -29.02
C LEU A 428 -6.65 -0.14 -29.83
N ARG A 429 -5.59 0.38 -30.46
CA ARG A 429 -5.68 1.49 -31.41
C ARG A 429 -6.53 1.12 -32.63
N SER A 430 -6.26 -0.02 -33.25
CA SER A 430 -7.01 -0.52 -34.41
C SER A 430 -8.50 -0.75 -34.09
N ALA A 431 -8.78 -1.22 -32.87
CA ALA A 431 -10.13 -1.40 -32.34
C ALA A 431 -10.82 -0.09 -31.89
N ARG A 432 -10.15 1.07 -32.03
CA ARG A 432 -10.67 2.42 -31.71
C ARG A 432 -11.03 2.63 -30.23
N PHE A 433 -10.21 2.10 -29.32
CA PHE A 433 -10.37 2.41 -27.89
C PHE A 433 -9.88 3.80 -27.47
N PHE A 434 -9.17 4.51 -28.36
CA PHE A 434 -8.60 5.84 -28.11
C PHE A 434 -8.98 6.85 -29.20
N ALA A 435 -9.09 8.12 -28.81
CA ALA A 435 -9.33 9.22 -29.74
C ALA A 435 -8.05 9.66 -30.49
N ALA A 436 -6.90 9.51 -29.84
CA ALA A 436 -5.61 9.97 -30.35
C ALA A 436 -4.85 8.85 -31.05
N THR A 437 -4.03 9.23 -32.03
CA THR A 437 -2.99 8.34 -32.57
C THR A 437 -2.01 8.01 -31.44
N LEU A 438 -1.87 6.72 -31.12
CA LEU A 438 -0.87 6.29 -30.15
C LEU A 438 0.54 6.38 -30.75
N PRO A 439 1.57 6.72 -29.93
CA PRO A 439 2.97 6.58 -30.33
C PRO A 439 3.29 5.14 -30.73
N ASP A 440 4.43 4.96 -31.41
CA ASP A 440 4.98 3.65 -31.70
C ASP A 440 5.23 2.89 -30.37
N PRO A 441 4.67 1.68 -30.18
CA PRO A 441 4.89 0.86 -28.99
C PRO A 441 6.36 0.68 -28.62
N ALA A 442 7.27 0.62 -29.60
CA ALA A 442 8.71 0.51 -29.34
C ALA A 442 9.23 1.68 -28.48
N THR A 443 8.63 2.86 -28.60
CA THR A 443 9.04 4.09 -27.88
C THR A 443 8.37 4.26 -26.52
N LEU A 444 7.41 3.42 -26.18
CA LEU A 444 6.59 3.53 -24.96
C LEU A 444 7.18 2.75 -23.80
N PRO A 445 6.92 3.16 -22.53
CA PRO A 445 7.33 2.42 -21.35
C PRO A 445 6.98 0.94 -21.39
N ARG A 446 7.83 0.13 -20.75
CA ARG A 446 7.63 -1.30 -20.56
C ARG A 446 8.19 -1.72 -19.21
N VAL A 447 7.41 -2.51 -18.44
CA VAL A 447 7.94 -3.20 -17.25
C VAL A 447 8.56 -4.54 -17.67
N ALA A 448 9.62 -4.95 -16.99
CA ALA A 448 10.24 -6.26 -17.14
C ALA A 448 9.61 -7.30 -16.20
N HIS A 449 9.50 -8.54 -16.68
CA HIS A 449 9.14 -9.65 -15.81
C HIS A 449 10.29 -9.96 -14.83
N PRO A 450 10.03 -10.31 -13.55
CA PRO A 450 11.08 -10.65 -12.57
C PRO A 450 12.10 -11.71 -13.04
N SER A 451 11.69 -12.61 -13.93
CA SER A 451 12.55 -13.68 -14.48
C SER A 451 13.21 -13.33 -15.82
N ASP A 452 13.01 -12.13 -16.37
CA ASP A 452 13.61 -11.72 -17.65
C ASP A 452 15.07 -11.28 -17.46
N GLU A 453 16.00 -12.24 -17.52
CA GLU A 453 17.44 -11.97 -17.36
C GLU A 453 18.06 -11.16 -18.53
N THR A 454 17.30 -10.86 -19.59
CA THR A 454 17.75 -9.92 -20.65
C THR A 454 17.60 -8.46 -20.21
N ALA A 455 16.70 -8.19 -19.27
CA ALA A 455 16.57 -6.90 -18.60
C ALA A 455 17.53 -6.82 -17.39
N SER A 456 18.06 -5.63 -17.14
CA SER A 456 18.92 -5.37 -15.99
C SER A 456 18.21 -5.76 -14.67
N LEU A 457 19.00 -6.20 -13.70
CA LEU A 457 18.48 -6.57 -12.38
C LEU A 457 17.69 -5.42 -11.74
N GLU A 458 18.20 -4.20 -11.84
CA GLU A 458 17.51 -3.04 -11.31
C GLU A 458 16.20 -2.74 -12.04
N HIS A 459 16.18 -2.77 -13.37
CA HIS A 459 14.93 -2.51 -14.10
C HIS A 459 13.85 -3.54 -13.74
N ARG A 460 14.23 -4.81 -13.52
CA ARG A 460 13.33 -5.83 -12.99
C ARG A 460 12.84 -5.51 -11.58
N VAL A 461 13.71 -5.04 -10.69
CA VAL A 461 13.30 -4.59 -9.35
C VAL A 461 12.32 -3.42 -9.43
N ARG A 462 12.65 -2.38 -10.20
CA ARG A 462 11.79 -1.21 -10.38
C ARG A 462 10.44 -1.60 -10.98
N SER A 463 10.44 -2.50 -11.95
CA SER A 463 9.23 -3.10 -12.54
C SER A 463 8.39 -3.85 -11.50
N TYR A 464 9.02 -4.68 -10.66
CA TYR A 464 8.34 -5.40 -9.59
C TYR A 464 7.70 -4.44 -8.57
N LEU A 465 8.42 -3.38 -8.19
CA LEU A 465 7.92 -2.37 -7.25
C LEU A 465 6.79 -1.53 -7.86
N ASP A 466 6.86 -1.16 -9.14
CA ASP A 466 5.77 -0.46 -9.82
C ASP A 466 4.48 -1.29 -9.79
N VAL A 467 4.60 -2.58 -10.17
CA VAL A 467 3.46 -3.49 -10.27
C VAL A 467 2.84 -3.83 -8.91
N ASN A 468 3.66 -3.99 -7.86
CA ASN A 468 3.20 -4.51 -6.57
C ASN A 468 3.10 -3.46 -5.47
N CYS A 469 3.71 -2.29 -5.62
CA CYS A 469 3.83 -1.30 -4.55
C CYS A 469 3.31 0.09 -4.94
N ALA A 470 3.40 0.51 -6.21
CA ALA A 470 3.09 1.89 -6.60
C ALA A 470 1.64 2.31 -6.37
N SER A 471 0.68 1.38 -6.33
CA SER A 471 -0.71 1.70 -5.98
C SER A 471 -0.83 2.40 -4.62
N CYS A 472 0.05 2.09 -3.66
CA CYS A 472 0.10 2.71 -2.34
C CYS A 472 1.32 3.63 -2.15
N HIS A 473 2.49 3.23 -2.64
CA HIS A 473 3.76 3.93 -2.48
C HIS A 473 4.06 4.84 -3.67
N GLN A 474 3.31 5.94 -3.75
CA GLN A 474 3.49 7.03 -4.70
C GLN A 474 3.03 8.35 -4.05
N PRO A 475 3.38 9.52 -4.60
CA PRO A 475 2.88 10.79 -4.08
C PRO A 475 1.35 10.83 -3.97
N GLY A 476 0.83 11.13 -2.77
CA GLY A 476 -0.60 11.14 -2.47
C GLY A 476 -1.23 9.75 -2.25
N GLY A 477 -0.45 8.67 -2.39
CA GLY A 477 -0.90 7.31 -2.12
C GLY A 477 -1.12 7.03 -0.63
N THR A 478 -1.72 5.88 -0.33
CA THR A 478 -2.05 5.46 1.05
C THR A 478 -0.85 4.89 1.82
N GLY A 479 0.27 4.62 1.15
CA GLY A 479 1.48 4.07 1.75
C GLY A 479 2.19 5.07 2.65
N LEU A 480 2.51 4.66 3.87
CA LEU A 480 3.28 5.47 4.82
C LEU A 480 4.78 5.29 4.54
N GLY A 481 5.42 6.25 3.90
CA GLY A 481 6.86 6.27 3.67
C GLY A 481 7.28 7.37 2.69
N SER A 482 8.54 7.79 2.76
CA SER A 482 9.11 8.85 1.91
C SER A 482 9.84 8.26 0.70
N TRP A 483 9.17 7.38 -0.05
CA TRP A 483 9.72 6.75 -1.25
C TRP A 483 8.63 6.48 -2.30
N ASP A 484 9.05 6.33 -3.56
CA ASP A 484 8.19 6.22 -4.73
C ASP A 484 8.49 4.95 -5.54
N ALA A 485 7.49 4.08 -5.64
CA ALA A 485 7.62 2.80 -6.33
C ALA A 485 7.37 2.89 -7.84
N ARG A 486 6.89 4.03 -8.36
CA ARG A 486 6.55 4.17 -9.78
C ARG A 486 7.78 4.01 -10.68
N LEU A 487 7.62 3.32 -11.79
CA LEU A 487 8.66 3.18 -12.83
C LEU A 487 9.04 4.54 -13.46
N SER A 488 8.11 5.51 -13.49
CA SER A 488 8.35 6.85 -14.03
C SER A 488 9.27 7.71 -13.16
N THR A 489 9.53 7.30 -11.91
CA THR A 489 10.43 8.01 -11.01
C THR A 489 11.78 7.29 -11.01
N SER A 490 12.85 7.99 -11.36
CA SER A 490 14.19 7.39 -11.38
C SER A 490 14.58 6.87 -10.00
N THR A 491 15.39 5.80 -9.96
CA THR A 491 15.84 5.19 -8.69
C THR A 491 16.44 6.22 -7.71
N ASP A 492 17.19 7.20 -8.21
CA ASP A 492 17.89 8.20 -7.39
C ASP A 492 16.93 9.21 -6.74
N LEU A 493 15.78 9.47 -7.38
CA LEU A 493 14.72 10.34 -6.86
C LEU A 493 13.65 9.56 -6.09
N ALA A 494 13.63 8.24 -6.24
CA ALA A 494 12.62 7.38 -5.67
C ALA A 494 12.75 7.22 -4.15
N GLY A 495 13.86 7.61 -3.53
CA GLY A 495 14.09 7.41 -2.09
C GLY A 495 14.14 5.93 -1.69
N LEU A 496 14.50 5.04 -2.62
CA LEU A 496 14.60 3.60 -2.37
C LEU A 496 15.87 3.23 -1.61
N LEU A 497 17.02 3.62 -2.18
CA LEU A 497 18.33 3.31 -1.62
C LEU A 497 18.65 4.34 -0.54
N MET A 498 19.04 3.87 0.64
CA MET A 498 19.29 4.70 1.81
C MET A 498 18.10 5.58 2.23
N GLY A 499 16.88 5.24 1.77
CA GLY A 499 15.65 5.94 2.09
C GLY A 499 15.32 5.93 3.58
N VAL A 500 14.87 7.06 4.10
CA VAL A 500 14.42 7.19 5.50
C VAL A 500 13.07 6.50 5.68
N LEU A 501 12.92 5.81 6.80
CA LEU A 501 11.70 5.11 7.18
C LEU A 501 10.88 5.95 8.15
N ASN A 502 9.56 5.93 7.98
CA ASN A 502 8.62 6.45 8.99
C ASN A 502 8.60 5.56 10.25
N ASP A 503 8.82 4.26 10.05
CA ASP A 503 8.94 3.25 11.10
C ASP A 503 10.22 2.46 10.89
N ASN A 504 11.25 2.83 11.65
CA ASN A 504 12.59 2.25 11.61
C ASN A 504 12.71 0.97 12.44
N LEU A 505 11.60 0.45 13.00
CA LEU A 505 11.58 -0.72 13.87
C LEU A 505 12.52 -0.60 15.09
N GLY A 506 12.79 0.63 15.54
CA GLY A 506 13.67 0.93 16.67
C GLY A 506 15.17 0.96 16.34
N ASN A 507 15.56 0.93 15.07
CA ASN A 507 16.96 1.03 14.64
C ASN A 507 17.13 2.09 13.53
N ASP A 508 17.82 3.19 13.84
CA ASP A 508 18.06 4.29 12.89
C ASP A 508 18.94 3.91 11.69
N SER A 509 19.65 2.78 11.79
CA SER A 509 20.44 2.24 10.68
C SER A 509 19.56 1.57 9.62
N ASN A 510 18.31 1.22 9.96
CA ASN A 510 17.38 0.65 8.99
C ASN A 510 17.03 1.70 7.92
N LYS A 511 16.98 1.23 6.67
CA LYS A 511 16.60 2.02 5.50
C LYS A 511 15.50 1.31 4.72
N VAL A 512 14.87 2.02 3.78
CA VAL A 512 13.95 1.42 2.80
C VAL A 512 14.64 0.21 2.16
N LEU A 513 15.79 0.44 1.52
CA LEU A 513 16.78 -0.56 1.15
C LEU A 513 18.19 -0.03 1.46
N HIS A 514 19.06 -0.88 2.00
CA HIS A 514 20.44 -0.54 2.31
C HIS A 514 21.37 -1.38 1.41
N PRO A 515 22.07 -0.79 0.43
CA PRO A 515 23.04 -1.52 -0.40
C PRO A 515 24.06 -2.30 0.44
N GLY A 516 24.30 -3.55 0.08
CA GLY A 516 25.21 -4.48 0.76
C GLY A 516 24.73 -4.99 2.14
N ARG A 517 23.60 -4.52 2.68
CA ARG A 517 23.11 -4.88 4.03
C ARG A 517 21.63 -5.26 4.01
N LEU A 518 21.37 -6.52 3.72
CA LEU A 518 20.03 -7.09 3.70
C LEU A 518 19.34 -6.98 5.08
N ASP A 519 20.11 -7.12 6.16
CA ASP A 519 19.64 -7.03 7.55
C ASP A 519 19.15 -5.63 7.94
N LEU A 520 19.58 -4.59 7.23
CA LEU A 520 19.14 -3.19 7.41
C LEU A 520 18.07 -2.75 6.39
N SER A 521 17.64 -3.66 5.50
CA SER A 521 16.72 -3.38 4.39
C SER A 521 15.27 -3.71 4.77
N THR A 522 14.52 -2.70 5.21
CA THR A 522 13.17 -2.90 5.78
C THR A 522 12.13 -3.31 4.74
N LEU A 523 12.22 -2.84 3.49
CA LEU A 523 11.31 -3.26 2.42
C LEU A 523 11.38 -4.78 2.22
N HIS A 524 12.59 -5.33 2.13
CA HIS A 524 12.80 -6.78 2.02
C HIS A 524 12.21 -7.51 3.23
N ALA A 525 12.50 -7.08 4.46
CA ALA A 525 11.96 -7.72 5.66
C ALA A 525 10.42 -7.76 5.69
N ARG A 526 9.75 -6.70 5.23
CA ARG A 526 8.28 -6.59 5.21
C ARG A 526 7.61 -7.50 4.17
N ILE A 527 8.26 -7.76 3.03
CA ILE A 527 7.70 -8.65 1.99
C ILE A 527 8.03 -10.13 2.22
N SER A 528 9.12 -10.41 2.95
CA SER A 528 9.60 -11.78 3.24
C SER A 528 8.87 -12.46 4.40
N THR A 529 8.06 -11.73 5.16
CA THR A 529 7.34 -12.24 6.33
C THR A 529 5.87 -11.84 6.30
N ARG A 530 5.04 -12.54 7.07
CA ARG A 530 3.62 -12.21 7.26
C ARG A 530 3.35 -11.96 8.74
N GLY A 531 2.36 -11.10 9.03
CA GLY A 531 2.06 -10.63 10.38
C GLY A 531 1.99 -9.11 10.46
N ALA A 532 2.12 -8.56 11.67
CA ALA A 532 2.06 -7.11 11.88
C ALA A 532 3.21 -6.40 11.15
N GLY A 533 2.87 -5.39 10.34
CA GLY A 533 3.83 -4.60 9.56
C GLY A 533 4.28 -5.23 8.23
N ALA A 534 3.76 -6.41 7.88
CA ALA A 534 4.04 -7.06 6.61
C ALA A 534 3.45 -6.30 5.41
N MET A 535 4.06 -6.52 4.24
CA MET A 535 3.65 -5.93 2.96
C MET A 535 3.40 -7.03 1.90
N PRO A 536 2.31 -6.95 1.12
CA PRO A 536 1.22 -5.98 1.25
C PRO A 536 0.41 -6.20 2.55
N PRO A 537 -0.24 -5.16 3.09
CA PRO A 537 -0.95 -5.25 4.38
C PRO A 537 -2.30 -5.98 4.26
N ILE A 538 -2.79 -6.18 3.03
CA ILE A 538 -4.08 -6.81 2.73
C ILE A 538 -3.94 -7.74 1.51
N GLY A 539 -4.88 -8.69 1.37
CA GLY A 539 -5.04 -9.49 0.16
C GLY A 539 -3.95 -10.53 -0.11
N SER A 540 -3.07 -10.78 0.87
CA SER A 540 -2.03 -11.82 0.80
C SER A 540 -1.86 -12.51 2.15
N SER A 541 -1.84 -13.83 2.15
CA SER A 541 -1.54 -14.68 3.30
C SER A 541 -0.13 -15.29 3.24
N LEU A 542 0.54 -15.22 2.09
CA LEU A 542 1.85 -15.82 1.86
C LEU A 542 2.93 -14.78 1.54
N PRO A 543 4.17 -14.95 2.05
CA PRO A 543 5.29 -14.11 1.64
C PRO A 543 5.56 -14.25 0.14
N ASP A 544 5.87 -13.14 -0.54
CA ASP A 544 6.32 -13.18 -1.94
C ASP A 544 7.81 -13.49 -1.97
N ILE A 545 8.14 -14.78 -1.92
CA ILE A 545 9.53 -15.25 -1.87
C ILE A 545 10.28 -14.89 -3.17
N THR A 546 9.61 -14.90 -4.32
CA THR A 546 10.25 -14.57 -5.60
C THR A 546 10.56 -13.07 -5.68
N GLY A 547 9.60 -12.22 -5.28
CA GLY A 547 9.81 -10.79 -5.16
C GLY A 547 10.88 -10.43 -4.13
N ALA A 548 10.85 -11.08 -2.96
CA ALA A 548 11.87 -10.94 -1.92
C ALA A 548 13.28 -11.29 -2.43
N ASP A 549 13.41 -12.41 -3.13
CA ASP A 549 14.69 -12.82 -3.70
C ASP A 549 15.22 -11.83 -4.75
N LEU A 550 14.33 -11.29 -5.59
CA LEU A 550 14.70 -10.25 -6.57
C LEU A 550 15.25 -9.00 -5.88
N ILE A 551 14.60 -8.54 -4.80
CA ILE A 551 15.08 -7.40 -3.99
C ILE A 551 16.41 -7.75 -3.30
N ARG A 552 16.54 -8.95 -2.72
CA ARG A 552 17.77 -9.42 -2.09
C ARG A 552 18.94 -9.38 -3.07
N ARG A 553 18.77 -9.96 -4.26
CA ARG A 553 19.79 -9.97 -5.31
C ARG A 553 20.25 -8.56 -5.64
N TRP A 554 19.34 -7.59 -5.72
CA TRP A 554 19.72 -6.20 -5.99
C TRP A 554 20.45 -5.55 -4.82
N VAL A 555 19.97 -5.72 -3.58
CA VAL A 555 20.65 -5.22 -2.38
C VAL A 555 22.08 -5.76 -2.26
N GLU A 556 22.30 -7.02 -2.62
CA GLU A 556 23.61 -7.67 -2.56
C GLU A 556 24.47 -7.42 -3.82
N ALA A 557 23.89 -6.85 -4.89
CA ALA A 557 24.62 -6.57 -6.13
C ALA A 557 25.56 -5.36 -5.94
N PRO A 558 26.81 -5.44 -6.45
CA PRO A 558 27.75 -4.32 -6.45
C PRO A 558 27.15 -3.04 -7.05
N ASP A 559 26.43 -3.17 -8.16
CA ASP A 559 25.79 -2.07 -8.89
C ASP A 559 24.85 -1.21 -8.01
N SER A 560 24.23 -1.82 -6.98
CA SER A 560 23.37 -1.07 -6.05
C SER A 560 24.15 -0.17 -5.11
N ALA A 561 25.39 -0.54 -4.76
CA ALA A 561 26.29 0.28 -3.97
C ALA A 561 26.96 1.36 -4.82
N GLU A 562 27.10 1.10 -6.13
CA GLU A 562 27.50 2.11 -7.12
C GLU A 562 26.38 3.17 -7.33
N ARG A 563 25.17 2.82 -6.87
CA ARG A 563 24.00 3.63 -6.50
C ARG A 563 24.19 5.03 -5.94
N LEU A 564 25.17 5.11 -5.06
CA LEU A 564 25.18 6.10 -3.99
C LEU A 564 25.67 7.45 -4.53
N ASP A 565 25.59 8.48 -3.69
CA ASP A 565 26.15 9.78 -4.03
C ASP A 565 27.61 9.66 -4.51
N TYR A 566 28.03 10.58 -5.39
CA TYR A 566 29.36 10.56 -5.98
C TYR A 566 30.48 10.37 -4.92
N PRO A 567 30.50 11.09 -3.77
CA PRO A 567 31.52 10.87 -2.74
C PRO A 567 31.59 9.43 -2.24
N THR A 568 30.44 8.79 -2.02
CA THR A 568 30.37 7.41 -1.57
C THR A 568 30.80 6.44 -2.67
N TRP A 569 30.31 6.64 -3.90
CA TRP A 569 30.73 5.86 -5.07
C TRP A 569 32.25 5.93 -5.28
N ALA A 570 32.82 7.14 -5.31
CA ALA A 570 34.25 7.36 -5.50
C ALA A 570 35.07 6.79 -4.34
N GLY A 571 34.55 6.86 -3.11
CA GLY A 571 35.15 6.25 -1.93
C GLY A 571 35.22 4.72 -2.01
N ASN A 572 34.22 4.09 -2.63
CA ASN A 572 34.18 2.64 -2.86
C ASN A 572 35.06 2.22 -4.04
N ARG A 573 35.22 3.07 -5.07
CA ARG A 573 35.95 2.74 -6.29
C ARG A 573 37.45 2.99 -6.19
N PHE A 574 37.84 4.08 -5.55
CA PHE A 574 39.23 4.54 -5.51
C PHE A 574 39.83 4.43 -4.11
N THR A 575 40.99 3.78 -4.03
CA THR A 575 41.74 3.66 -2.77
C THR A 575 42.39 4.97 -2.36
N SER A 576 42.79 5.79 -3.34
CA SER A 576 43.53 7.04 -3.11
C SER A 576 42.62 8.26 -3.32
N ALA A 577 42.70 9.24 -2.43
CA ALA A 577 41.80 10.39 -2.42
C ALA A 577 42.00 11.35 -3.62
N ASP A 578 43.22 11.39 -4.17
CA ASP A 578 43.60 12.15 -5.37
C ASP A 578 42.89 11.64 -6.63
N GLN A 579 42.57 10.35 -6.69
CA GLN A 579 41.85 9.75 -7.83
C GLN A 579 40.34 10.02 -7.80
N ARG A 580 39.80 10.55 -6.70
CA ARG A 580 38.36 10.75 -6.51
C ARG A 580 37.84 12.07 -7.06
N ASP A 581 38.70 12.94 -7.59
CA ASP A 581 38.28 14.22 -8.16
C ASP A 581 37.29 13.96 -9.33
N PRO A 582 36.07 14.55 -9.29
CA PRO A 582 35.05 14.37 -10.32
C PRO A 582 35.51 14.68 -11.74
N SER A 583 36.51 15.55 -11.90
CA SER A 583 36.98 16.06 -13.21
C SER A 583 38.09 15.22 -13.86
N LEU A 584 38.59 14.18 -13.19
CA LEU A 584 39.64 13.33 -13.72
C LEU A 584 39.10 12.31 -14.71
N ASP A 585 39.93 11.96 -15.69
CA ASP A 585 39.73 10.90 -16.68
C ASP A 585 40.93 9.93 -16.56
N PRO A 586 40.85 8.91 -15.68
CA PRO A 586 41.98 8.05 -15.37
C PRO A 586 42.35 7.06 -16.48
N ASP A 587 41.42 6.68 -17.34
CA ASP A 587 41.63 5.69 -18.41
C ASP A 587 41.79 6.32 -19.80
N GLY A 588 41.64 7.65 -19.90
CA GLY A 588 41.93 8.46 -21.07
C GLY A 588 40.90 8.25 -22.18
N ASP A 589 39.65 7.98 -21.83
CA ASP A 589 38.56 7.71 -22.75
C ASP A 589 37.72 8.96 -23.09
N GLN A 590 38.03 10.10 -22.44
CA GLN A 590 37.39 11.42 -22.50
C GLN A 590 36.09 11.55 -21.69
N ALA A 591 35.79 10.59 -20.82
CA ALA A 591 34.78 10.72 -19.78
C ALA A 591 35.43 11.00 -18.43
N THR A 592 34.94 12.04 -17.77
CA THR A 592 35.33 12.33 -16.39
C THR A 592 34.73 11.31 -15.42
N ASN A 593 35.31 11.16 -14.23
CA ASN A 593 34.78 10.31 -13.17
C ASN A 593 33.29 10.60 -12.86
N GLU A 594 32.87 11.87 -12.89
CA GLU A 594 31.46 12.25 -12.69
C GLU A 594 30.56 11.75 -13.82
N GLU A 595 31.02 11.86 -15.06
CA GLU A 595 30.30 11.36 -16.23
C GLU A 595 30.21 9.83 -16.21
N GLU A 596 31.29 9.16 -15.84
CA GLU A 596 31.37 7.71 -15.65
C GLU A 596 30.40 7.23 -14.55
N TRP A 597 30.35 7.93 -13.41
CA TRP A 597 29.37 7.66 -12.35
C TRP A 597 27.92 7.79 -12.84
N LEU A 598 27.61 8.87 -13.57
CA LEU A 598 26.27 9.08 -14.14
C LEU A 598 25.91 8.01 -15.19
N GLN A 599 26.89 7.57 -15.98
CA GLN A 599 26.72 6.56 -17.02
C GLN A 599 26.68 5.13 -16.45
N GLY A 600 27.25 4.92 -15.25
CA GLY A 600 27.38 3.61 -14.63
C GLY A 600 28.47 2.76 -15.27
N THR A 601 29.57 3.39 -15.66
CA THR A 601 30.73 2.80 -16.32
C THR A 601 31.96 2.84 -15.40
N ASP A 602 32.97 2.00 -15.65
CA ASP A 602 34.19 1.96 -14.83
C ASP A 602 35.25 2.96 -15.31
N PRO A 603 35.57 4.02 -14.53
CA PRO A 603 36.56 5.06 -14.90
C PRO A 603 38.02 4.57 -14.97
N ARG A 604 38.23 3.26 -14.90
CA ARG A 604 39.54 2.59 -14.98
C ARG A 604 39.62 1.66 -16.19
N LEU A 605 38.52 1.48 -16.92
CA LEU A 605 38.38 0.55 -18.03
C LEU A 605 37.90 1.30 -19.27
N LYS A 606 38.86 1.76 -20.08
CA LYS A 606 38.64 2.52 -21.33
C LYS A 606 37.58 1.95 -22.30
N ASP A 607 37.35 0.64 -22.27
CA ASP A 607 36.39 -0.03 -23.16
C ASP A 607 34.95 -0.07 -22.59
N ASP A 608 34.77 0.18 -21.29
CA ASP A 608 33.47 0.28 -20.62
C ASP A 608 33.03 1.73 -20.61
N ARG A 609 32.45 2.21 -21.73
CA ARG A 609 32.12 3.63 -21.90
C ARG A 609 30.88 3.86 -22.75
N PHE A 610 30.24 5.02 -22.58
CA PHE A 610 29.20 5.48 -23.50
C PHE A 610 29.82 6.02 -24.81
N ALA A 611 30.04 5.13 -25.78
CA ALA A 611 30.64 5.48 -27.06
C ALA A 611 29.61 5.61 -28.20
N LEU A 612 29.90 6.49 -29.15
CA LEU A 612 29.25 6.55 -30.45
C LEU A 612 30.28 6.76 -31.58
N GLY A 613 29.95 6.30 -32.78
CA GLY A 613 30.85 6.45 -33.94
C GLY A 613 30.14 6.24 -35.27
N PRO A 614 30.77 6.59 -36.40
CA PRO A 614 30.17 6.38 -37.71
C PRO A 614 30.03 4.88 -38.03
N LEU A 615 29.01 4.52 -38.83
CA LEU A 615 28.97 3.20 -39.45
C LEU A 615 30.07 3.07 -40.50
N GLU A 616 30.62 1.87 -40.63
CA GLU A 616 31.56 1.54 -41.70
C GLU A 616 30.79 1.21 -43.00
N GLY A 617 31.29 1.67 -44.15
CA GLY A 617 30.72 1.35 -45.47
C GLY A 617 30.12 2.54 -46.23
N THR A 618 29.19 2.26 -47.15
CA THR A 618 28.58 3.26 -48.05
C THR A 618 27.29 3.86 -47.51
N GLU A 619 26.76 3.35 -46.39
CA GLU A 619 25.56 3.86 -45.76
C GLU A 619 25.89 5.02 -44.79
N VAL A 620 25.08 6.09 -44.82
CA VAL A 620 25.22 7.19 -43.85
C VAL A 620 24.52 6.77 -42.56
N GLY A 621 25.29 6.69 -41.47
CA GLY A 621 24.75 6.32 -40.16
C GLY A 621 25.81 6.34 -39.07
N PHE A 622 25.39 5.98 -37.86
CA PHE A 622 26.26 5.88 -36.69
C PHE A 622 25.82 4.73 -35.79
N TRP A 623 26.73 4.21 -34.99
CA TRP A 623 26.43 3.31 -33.90
C TRP A 623 26.52 4.04 -32.55
N VAL A 624 25.80 3.52 -31.56
CA VAL A 624 25.87 3.95 -30.16
C VAL A 624 25.96 2.69 -29.30
N ILE A 625 26.83 2.68 -28.29
CA ILE A 625 26.80 1.66 -27.24
C ILE A 625 25.73 2.07 -26.24
N GLN A 626 24.69 1.24 -26.10
CA GLN A 626 23.78 1.31 -24.98
C GLN A 626 24.44 0.60 -23.78
N PRO A 627 24.78 1.32 -22.70
CA PRO A 627 25.33 0.70 -21.50
C PRO A 627 24.30 -0.23 -20.85
N ALA A 628 24.78 -1.18 -20.06
CA ALA A 628 23.89 -1.97 -19.22
C ALA A 628 23.06 -1.06 -18.31
N ASN A 629 21.81 -1.43 -18.04
CA ASN A 629 20.94 -0.71 -17.11
C ASN A 629 20.72 0.79 -17.48
N ARG A 630 20.96 1.17 -18.74
CA ARG A 630 20.68 2.51 -19.27
C ARG A 630 19.81 2.39 -20.52
N ARG A 631 18.80 3.25 -20.63
CA ARG A 631 18.05 3.46 -21.85
C ARG A 631 18.76 4.50 -22.69
N VAL A 632 18.87 4.29 -24.00
CA VAL A 632 19.37 5.31 -24.93
C VAL A 632 18.21 5.93 -25.68
N VAL A 633 18.15 7.27 -25.69
CA VAL A 633 17.25 8.06 -26.53
C VAL A 633 18.07 8.84 -27.53
N LEU A 634 17.70 8.74 -28.80
CA LEU A 634 18.36 9.46 -29.88
C LEU A 634 17.50 10.63 -30.34
N GLU A 635 18.14 11.78 -30.50
CA GLU A 635 17.50 13.01 -30.97
C GLU A 635 18.32 13.62 -32.11
N PHE A 636 17.65 14.35 -33.01
CA PHE A 636 18.29 15.05 -34.11
C PHE A 636 17.87 16.52 -34.18
N SER A 637 18.69 17.34 -34.81
CA SER A 637 18.41 18.75 -35.11
C SER A 637 19.02 19.12 -36.47
N ASP A 638 18.34 19.97 -37.23
CA ASP A 638 18.89 20.54 -38.48
C ASP A 638 19.87 21.70 -38.20
N ARG A 639 19.99 22.16 -36.95
CA ARG A 639 20.91 23.24 -36.55
C ARG A 639 21.56 22.95 -35.20
N LEU A 640 22.87 23.10 -35.13
CA LEU A 640 23.61 22.99 -33.87
C LEU A 640 23.50 24.28 -33.05
N ARG A 641 23.51 25.46 -33.69
CA ARG A 641 23.43 26.78 -33.04
C ARG A 641 22.64 27.81 -33.86
N PRO A 642 21.83 28.69 -33.22
CA PRO A 642 21.39 28.59 -31.81
C PRO A 642 20.68 27.26 -31.60
N ALA A 643 20.71 26.71 -30.38
CA ALA A 643 20.25 25.34 -30.11
C ALA A 643 18.90 25.09 -30.80
N GLY A 644 18.92 24.30 -31.87
CA GLY A 644 17.70 23.94 -32.58
C GLY A 644 16.78 23.16 -31.64
N SER A 645 15.48 23.11 -31.96
CA SER A 645 14.58 22.17 -31.29
C SER A 645 15.05 20.75 -31.62
N TRP A 646 15.70 20.09 -30.66
CA TRP A 646 16.03 18.67 -30.77
C TRP A 646 14.74 17.86 -30.84
N GLN A 647 14.65 16.97 -31.83
CA GLN A 647 13.48 16.14 -32.08
C GLN A 647 13.84 14.66 -31.89
N PRO A 648 12.95 13.82 -31.33
CA PRO A 648 13.19 12.38 -31.27
C PRO A 648 13.48 11.79 -32.66
N TYR A 649 14.50 10.94 -32.75
CA TYR A 649 14.82 10.24 -33.98
C TYR A 649 13.93 8.99 -34.11
N ALA A 650 12.82 9.14 -34.83
CA ALA A 650 11.86 8.06 -35.04
C ALA A 650 12.33 7.15 -36.19
N ASN A 651 13.01 6.05 -35.87
CA ASN A 651 13.31 5.01 -36.86
C ASN A 651 13.23 3.57 -36.29
N GLY A 652 12.27 3.32 -35.38
CA GLY A 652 11.92 1.96 -34.91
C GLY A 652 12.95 1.25 -34.03
N LEU A 653 14.10 1.86 -33.73
CA LEU A 653 15.22 1.23 -32.99
C LEU A 653 15.35 1.70 -31.54
N LEU A 654 14.56 2.68 -31.11
CA LEU A 654 14.56 3.15 -29.72
C LEU A 654 13.56 2.34 -28.89
N GLU A 655 13.85 1.05 -28.74
CA GLU A 655 13.13 0.21 -27.78
C GLU A 655 13.25 0.83 -26.37
N TRP A 656 12.14 0.89 -25.65
CA TRP A 656 12.15 1.15 -24.22
C TRP A 656 12.73 -0.07 -23.49
N SER A 657 14.05 -0.12 -23.38
CA SER A 657 14.77 -1.23 -22.75
C SER A 657 15.90 -0.74 -21.86
N TYR A 658 16.16 -1.54 -20.82
CA TYR A 658 17.28 -1.42 -19.90
C TYR A 658 18.00 -2.77 -19.89
N PRO A 659 18.96 -3.01 -20.78
CA PRO A 659 19.54 -4.34 -20.99
C PRO A 659 20.44 -4.75 -19.83
N SER A 660 20.59 -6.06 -19.60
CA SER A 660 21.48 -6.60 -18.56
C SER A 660 22.97 -6.51 -18.91
N ALA A 661 23.31 -6.31 -20.18
CA ALA A 661 24.68 -6.11 -20.66
C ALA A 661 24.72 -4.98 -21.71
N PRO A 662 25.89 -4.33 -21.91
CA PRO A 662 26.03 -3.33 -22.96
C PRO A 662 25.73 -3.94 -24.34
N ARG A 663 25.04 -3.18 -25.21
CA ARG A 663 24.77 -3.60 -26.59
C ARG A 663 25.00 -2.48 -27.58
N ARG A 664 25.52 -2.82 -28.75
CA ARG A 664 25.70 -1.89 -29.87
C ARG A 664 24.38 -1.71 -30.63
N LEU A 665 23.93 -0.48 -30.74
CA LEU A 665 22.79 -0.06 -31.55
C LEU A 665 23.30 0.63 -32.81
N GLU A 666 22.76 0.27 -33.97
CA GLU A 666 23.17 0.85 -35.25
C GLU A 666 22.03 1.66 -35.86
N PHE A 667 22.28 2.94 -36.15
CA PHE A 667 21.30 3.88 -36.67
C PHE A 667 21.68 4.28 -38.09
N ARG A 668 20.82 3.88 -39.03
CA ARG A 668 20.93 4.30 -40.42
C ARG A 668 20.15 5.60 -40.62
N ILE A 669 20.76 6.54 -41.34
CA ILE A 669 20.16 7.83 -41.69
C ILE A 669 19.57 7.71 -43.09
N PRO A 670 18.23 7.78 -43.26
CA PRO A 670 17.61 7.78 -44.57
C PRO A 670 18.17 8.92 -45.43
N ASN A 671 18.27 8.69 -46.75
CA ASN A 671 18.69 9.72 -47.70
C ASN A 671 17.90 11.01 -47.48
N SER A 672 18.63 12.07 -47.11
CA SER A 672 18.10 13.37 -46.75
C SER A 672 18.56 14.40 -47.77
N THR A 673 17.65 15.27 -48.21
CA THR A 673 17.99 16.44 -49.04
C THR A 673 18.69 17.55 -48.23
N ASN A 674 18.67 17.47 -46.90
CA ASN A 674 19.43 18.36 -46.02
C ASN A 674 20.88 17.84 -45.89
N PRO A 675 21.91 18.63 -46.30
CA PRO A 675 23.31 18.23 -46.23
C PRO A 675 23.88 18.13 -44.81
N PHE A 676 23.21 18.71 -43.80
CA PHE A 676 23.68 18.66 -42.40
C PHE A 676 22.55 18.34 -41.44
N ARG A 677 22.69 17.22 -40.71
CA ARG A 677 21.89 16.88 -39.52
C ARG A 677 22.84 16.61 -38.36
N TYR A 678 22.46 17.10 -37.19
CA TYR A 678 23.17 16.87 -35.93
C TYR A 678 22.39 15.85 -35.12
N PHE A 679 23.11 14.94 -34.46
CA PHE A 679 22.53 13.89 -33.63
C PHE A 679 23.11 13.97 -32.23
N ARG A 680 22.32 13.62 -31.23
CA ARG A 680 22.79 13.38 -29.87
C ARG A 680 22.10 12.16 -29.28
N ALA A 681 22.87 11.34 -28.58
CA ALA A 681 22.36 10.22 -27.82
C ALA A 681 22.35 10.58 -26.33
N ARG A 682 21.29 10.20 -25.63
CA ARG A 682 21.12 10.44 -24.19
C ARG A 682 20.96 9.10 -23.49
N ALA A 683 21.83 8.80 -22.53
CA ALA A 683 21.63 7.71 -21.59
C ALA A 683 20.67 8.16 -20.47
N ILE A 684 19.73 7.30 -20.11
CA ILE A 684 18.71 7.57 -19.09
C ILE A 684 18.70 6.39 -18.13
N ALA A 685 18.71 6.68 -16.82
CA ALA A 685 18.61 5.66 -15.77
C ALA A 685 17.18 5.07 -15.68
N PRO A 686 17.01 3.88 -15.06
CA PRO A 686 15.72 3.25 -14.81
C PRO A 686 14.85 3.98 -13.77
#